data_AF-A0A524C7Y4-F1
#
_entry.id   AF-A0A524C7Y4-F1
#
_cell.length_a   1.000
_cell.length_b   1.000
_cell.length_c   1.000
_cell.angle_alpha   90.00
_cell.angle_beta   90.00
_cell.angle_gamma   90.00
#
_symmetry.space_group_name_H-M   'P 1'
#
loop_
_entity.id
_entity.type
_entity.pdbx_description
1 polymer ?
#
loop_
_entity_poly.entity_id
_entity_poly.type
_entity_poly.pdbx_seq_one_letter_code
_entity_poly.pdbx_strand_id
1 'polypeptide(L)'
;MAIQPRIAPLPSNAPPFAYEFTTRMRARKDVRKKPSIRQTQAIPQLLSARYFRNGELTLEDFLEAAIFTTYPADQNIAREIAEDILLGRNMKKKQKKPEPDKTETVQKKGESKEIDRVMAQIRREQELRKVIKKDKVEAGYEYLKELRSRKNKDLYGAAKDYLTDGDIVLRGLTSDDELKETANHELEERYGGLTSQDIQNSQTLGSLDDVCESPNAAERLAAKSLRGDSDVVEQFSDLARQDPATAAKALKLMEEMGVLDSHTKKKMDQTLQDNLSNMSEAADYTRELGRLPDNIEKMIQDAPSIYQLADAASLGDQIQQHSGASRSIKDELLDQYNKQYDQGASSKVDMHQLSEVQSDSQSWKELVDKQTKSMLEDAKSRSSPTDFLKSSLGQAAQLQQKMESSAAKSEWDKMQQQLADAAVDHSSTKTDLRSTVKTCSRFGQVPSERAVRKAGEKLGMTENEILELLNPSFEVIKKLIQAGVGDFDRLHSLVSSAGLSDHQLQQLADLAAEKGNQNALGAIAHENFGAALGMGRQRGYGQRYGSGGSTPAGGIDKKRADMAIGGLLGGPATNVIKIWFSYRDDLPPELKQRLRDIAKRLLIDLGMRFARATMGSSMLGGIQESTTVRPFRIGDEIDLINLEETIDALLVQGRTNFRIIEDTDFLVTETYQGHRAFYWALDKSGSMNAPEKLGMLAISVMAGLYGVQKDDFGVVLFDHETHVVKEIAERNVSVDNVASDLLDARAGGGTGGAFSIELALKNFEDTKAKEKVFIFSTDMYLSDQERCEELAERMKPLDIKMIILVPKTSYNNQAADRLAKKSHGVVLDIADISELPAKLLRLTNY
;
A
#
# COMPACT_ATOMS: atom_id res chain seq x y z
N MET A 1 21.65 29.38 39.64
CA MET A 1 20.40 30.12 39.94
C MET A 1 19.28 29.45 39.18
N ALA A 2 18.28 28.88 39.87
CA ALA A 2 17.11 28.30 39.20
C ALA A 2 16.40 29.42 38.43
N ILE A 3 16.33 29.29 37.11
CA ILE A 3 15.67 30.25 36.23
C ILE A 3 14.18 30.17 36.58
N GLN A 4 13.65 31.19 37.26
CA GLN A 4 12.21 31.28 37.50
C GLN A 4 11.50 31.34 36.12
N PRO A 5 10.48 30.50 35.87
CA PRO A 5 9.76 30.51 34.62
C PRO A 5 9.08 31.87 34.42
N ARG A 6 9.15 32.41 33.19
CA ARG A 6 8.58 33.73 32.86
C ARG A 6 7.05 33.70 32.92
N ILE A 7 6.46 32.53 32.73
CA ILE A 7 5.02 32.30 32.75
C ILE A 7 4.71 31.34 33.90
N ALA A 8 3.93 31.81 34.88
CA ALA A 8 3.37 30.92 35.89
C ALA A 8 2.33 29.99 35.24
N PRO A 9 2.26 28.69 35.57
CA PRO A 9 1.31 27.76 34.99
C PRO A 9 -0.09 27.98 35.59
N LEU A 10 -0.69 29.12 35.26
CA LEU A 10 -2.02 29.53 35.68
C LEU A 10 -2.92 29.60 34.44
N PRO A 11 -4.22 29.27 34.56
CA PRO A 11 -5.15 29.36 33.43
C PRO A 11 -5.18 30.74 32.77
N SER A 12 -5.00 31.81 33.55
CA SER A 12 -4.93 33.19 33.05
C SER A 12 -3.79 33.44 32.07
N ASN A 13 -2.74 32.62 32.11
CA ASN A 13 -1.57 32.74 31.25
C ASN A 13 -1.64 31.88 29.98
N ALA A 14 -2.68 31.05 29.82
CA ALA A 14 -2.86 30.22 28.64
C ALA A 14 -3.13 31.04 27.34
N PRO A 15 -4.00 32.08 27.34
CA PRO A 15 -4.18 32.93 26.17
C PRO A 15 -2.93 33.72 25.71
N PRO A 16 -2.18 34.43 26.60
CA PRO A 16 -0.97 35.14 26.18
C PRO A 16 0.14 34.19 25.72
N PHE A 17 0.29 33.02 26.34
CA PHE A 17 1.21 31.98 25.88
C PHE A 17 0.86 31.50 24.46
N ALA A 18 -0.41 31.16 24.22
CA ALA A 18 -0.86 30.66 22.91
C ALA A 18 -0.68 31.71 21.80
N TYR A 19 -0.91 32.99 22.10
CA TYR A 19 -0.67 34.09 21.16
C TYR A 19 0.83 34.25 20.83
N GLU A 20 1.70 34.25 21.84
CA GLU A 20 3.15 34.40 21.65
C GLU A 20 3.74 33.19 20.90
N PHE A 21 3.30 31.98 21.25
CA PHE A 21 3.71 30.73 20.60
C PHE A 21 3.35 30.72 19.11
N THR A 22 2.08 31.00 18.77
CA THR A 22 1.62 31.01 17.38
C THR A 22 2.29 32.12 16.56
N THR A 23 2.60 33.27 17.17
CA THR A 23 3.35 34.35 16.52
C THR A 23 4.79 33.95 16.20
N ARG A 24 5.51 33.33 17.16
CA ARG A 24 6.90 32.88 16.95
C ARG A 24 7.00 31.75 15.93
N MET A 25 6.06 30.81 15.95
CA MET A 25 5.97 29.73 14.94
C MET A 25 5.71 30.28 13.53
N ARG A 26 4.86 31.31 13.37
CA ARG A 26 4.59 31.92 12.04
C ARG A 26 5.77 32.74 11.51
N ALA A 27 6.63 33.24 12.38
CA ALA A 27 7.80 34.06 12.02
C ALA A 27 9.02 33.22 11.59
N ARG A 28 9.07 31.93 11.96
CA ARG A 28 10.13 31.01 11.53
C ARG A 28 10.00 30.61 10.06
N LYS A 29 11.13 30.54 9.35
CA LYS A 29 11.19 30.18 7.92
C LYS A 29 11.24 28.66 7.68
N ASP A 30 11.63 27.92 8.72
CA ASP A 30 11.83 26.46 8.79
C ASP A 30 10.56 25.69 9.15
N VAL A 31 9.44 26.38 9.46
CA VAL A 31 8.14 25.75 9.72
C VAL A 31 7.45 25.40 8.40
N ARG A 32 7.18 24.11 8.18
CA ARG A 32 6.58 23.61 6.94
C ARG A 32 5.12 24.03 6.79
N LYS A 33 4.34 23.99 7.87
CA LYS A 33 2.93 24.40 7.87
C LYS A 33 2.69 25.49 8.91
N LYS A 34 2.52 26.73 8.45
CA LYS A 34 2.27 27.86 9.35
C LYS A 34 1.00 27.62 10.17
N PRO A 35 1.05 27.78 11.51
CA PRO A 35 -0.09 27.48 12.38
C PRO A 35 -1.24 28.45 12.11
N SER A 36 -2.47 27.94 12.14
CA SER A 36 -3.69 28.73 11.91
C SER A 36 -4.11 29.48 13.18
N ILE A 37 -4.98 30.50 13.03
CA ILE A 37 -5.54 31.25 14.16
C ILE A 37 -6.33 30.33 15.11
N ARG A 38 -6.88 29.22 14.61
CA ARG A 38 -7.57 28.21 15.44
C ARG A 38 -6.64 27.53 16.45
N GLN A 39 -5.33 27.47 16.17
CA GLN A 39 -4.36 26.91 17.11
C GLN A 39 -4.18 27.80 18.35
N THR A 40 -4.34 29.12 18.20
CA THR A 40 -4.34 30.08 19.31
C THR A 40 -5.53 29.84 20.28
N GLN A 41 -6.61 29.22 19.81
CA GLN A 41 -7.78 28.85 20.62
C GLN A 41 -7.69 27.42 21.18
N ALA A 42 -7.11 26.48 20.41
CA ALA A 42 -6.98 25.08 20.83
C ALA A 42 -6.04 24.90 22.04
N ILE A 43 -4.95 25.68 22.13
CA ILE A 43 -4.01 25.60 23.25
C ILE A 43 -4.69 25.99 24.59
N PRO A 44 -5.38 27.14 24.73
CA PRO A 44 -6.13 27.46 25.94
C PRO A 44 -7.26 26.49 26.26
N GLN A 45 -7.95 25.93 25.26
CA GLN A 45 -9.01 24.95 25.48
C GLN A 45 -8.47 23.64 26.07
N LEU A 46 -7.36 23.13 25.53
CA LEU A 46 -6.72 21.93 26.04
C LEU A 46 -6.17 22.13 27.47
N LEU A 47 -5.56 23.29 27.73
CA LEU A 47 -5.10 23.67 29.07
C LEU A 47 -6.27 23.83 30.04
N SER A 48 -7.38 24.44 29.62
CA SER A 48 -8.57 24.58 30.48
C SER A 48 -9.16 23.22 30.83
N ALA A 49 -9.27 22.30 29.86
CA ALA A 49 -9.74 20.94 30.10
C ALA A 49 -8.84 20.18 31.09
N ARG A 50 -7.52 20.33 30.98
CA ARG A 50 -6.57 19.74 31.93
C ARG A 50 -6.68 20.36 33.33
N TYR A 51 -6.85 21.67 33.42
CA TYR A 51 -7.07 22.36 34.69
C TYR A 51 -8.36 21.90 35.37
N PHE A 52 -9.48 21.80 34.65
CA PHE A 52 -10.74 21.28 35.22
C PHE A 52 -10.66 19.82 35.66
N ARG A 53 -9.80 19.03 35.03
CA ARG A 53 -9.60 17.61 35.39
C ARG A 53 -8.65 17.43 36.58
N ASN A 54 -7.57 18.20 36.63
CA ASN A 54 -6.46 17.96 37.56
C ASN A 54 -6.39 18.99 38.70
N GLY A 55 -7.13 20.11 38.62
CA GLY A 55 -7.16 21.19 39.61
C GLY A 55 -5.97 22.16 39.56
N GLU A 56 -4.90 21.80 38.86
CA GLU A 56 -3.70 22.62 38.66
C GLU A 56 -3.13 22.44 37.25
N LEU A 57 -2.30 23.38 36.81
CA LEU A 57 -1.52 23.28 35.58
C LEU A 57 -0.03 23.26 35.91
N THR A 58 0.73 22.49 35.14
CA THR A 58 2.18 22.45 35.18
C THR A 58 2.78 23.11 33.94
N LEU A 59 4.09 23.40 33.96
CA LEU A 59 4.78 23.90 32.76
C LEU A 59 4.80 22.85 31.63
N GLU A 60 4.81 21.57 31.99
CA GLU A 60 4.75 20.47 31.03
C GLU A 60 3.43 20.47 30.28
N ASP A 61 2.32 20.82 30.94
CA ASP A 61 1.01 20.92 30.28
C ASP A 61 1.00 21.98 29.17
N PHE A 62 1.69 23.12 29.38
CA PHE A 62 1.83 24.17 28.38
C PHE A 62 2.69 23.73 27.19
N LEU A 63 3.76 22.99 27.46
CA LEU A 63 4.67 22.45 26.46
C LEU A 63 3.97 21.37 25.61
N GLU A 64 3.31 20.41 26.26
CA GLU A 64 2.53 19.37 25.60
C GLU A 64 1.38 19.94 24.78
N ALA A 65 0.66 20.93 25.31
CA ALA A 65 -0.44 21.57 24.57
C ALA A 65 0.05 22.27 23.30
N ALA A 66 1.23 22.89 23.32
CA ALA A 66 1.84 23.50 22.14
C ALA A 66 2.30 22.45 21.11
N ILE A 67 2.84 21.31 21.56
CA ILE A 67 3.29 20.23 20.68
C ILE A 67 2.11 19.49 20.04
N PHE A 68 1.11 19.08 20.83
CA PHE A 68 -0.02 18.29 20.35
C PHE A 68 -0.94 19.06 19.41
N THR A 69 -0.97 20.38 19.52
CA THR A 69 -1.74 21.23 18.60
C THR A 69 -0.96 21.60 17.33
N THR A 70 0.32 21.21 17.22
CA THR A 70 1.18 21.49 16.06
C THR A 70 1.28 20.29 15.11
N TYR A 71 1.43 20.57 13.81
CA TYR A 71 1.63 19.57 12.76
C TYR A 71 2.82 18.63 13.07
N PRO A 72 2.69 17.29 12.89
CA PRO A 72 3.70 16.31 13.35
C PRO A 72 5.13 16.58 12.90
N ALA A 73 5.33 17.02 11.66
CA ALA A 73 6.68 17.30 11.13
C ALA A 73 7.35 18.54 11.76
N ASP A 74 6.57 19.44 12.36
CA ASP A 74 7.03 20.69 12.96
C ASP A 74 7.05 20.63 14.52
N GLN A 75 6.74 19.46 15.12
CA GLN A 75 6.64 19.30 16.58
C GLN A 75 7.97 19.52 17.31
N ASN A 76 9.10 19.18 16.69
CA ASN A 76 10.43 19.46 17.25
C ASN A 76 10.70 20.98 17.36
N ILE A 77 10.26 21.74 16.35
CA ILE A 77 10.36 23.20 16.31
C ILE A 77 9.39 23.84 17.32
N ALA A 78 8.17 23.28 17.44
CA ALA A 78 7.20 23.69 18.45
C ALA A 78 7.70 23.50 19.87
N ARG A 79 8.35 22.37 20.17
CA ARG A 79 8.96 22.13 21.48
C ARG A 79 10.01 23.20 21.81
N GLU A 80 10.93 23.47 20.88
CA GLU A 80 11.96 24.50 21.06
C GLU A 80 11.37 25.88 21.34
N ILE A 81 10.34 26.29 20.58
CA ILE A 81 9.70 27.60 20.76
C ILE A 81 8.90 27.66 22.07
N ALA A 82 8.19 26.59 22.43
CA ALA A 82 7.42 26.53 23.67
C ALA A 82 8.36 26.59 24.89
N GLU A 83 9.47 25.84 24.88
CA GLU A 83 10.51 25.89 25.90
C GLU A 83 11.12 27.30 26.00
N ASP A 84 11.43 27.94 24.87
CA ASP A 84 11.99 29.28 24.84
C ASP A 84 11.04 30.33 25.46
N ILE A 85 9.74 30.19 25.23
CA ILE A 85 8.73 31.08 25.81
C ILE A 85 8.58 30.84 27.31
N LEU A 86 8.52 29.57 27.74
CA LEU A 86 8.35 29.20 29.15
C LEU A 86 9.59 29.53 29.99
N LEU A 87 10.80 29.36 29.43
CA LEU A 87 12.08 29.57 30.09
C LEU A 87 12.70 30.97 29.85
N GLY A 88 12.12 31.78 28.95
CA GLY A 88 12.53 33.18 28.74
C GLY A 88 13.87 33.39 28.03
N ARG A 89 14.30 32.47 27.15
CA ARG A 89 15.58 32.59 26.42
C ARG A 89 15.42 33.51 25.20
N ASN A 90 16.08 34.67 25.21
CA ASN A 90 16.17 35.55 24.04
C ASN A 90 17.26 35.04 23.07
N MET A 91 16.88 34.46 21.93
CA MET A 91 17.83 34.03 20.90
C MET A 91 18.49 35.24 20.20
N LYS A 92 19.79 35.40 20.40
CA LYS A 92 20.68 36.20 19.54
C LYS A 92 20.75 35.54 18.15
N LYS A 93 20.58 36.36 17.10
CA LYS A 93 20.74 35.99 15.68
C LYS A 93 22.06 35.22 15.45
N LYS A 94 21.96 33.97 14.99
CA LYS A 94 23.04 33.30 14.24
C LYS A 94 22.67 33.30 12.76
N GLN A 95 23.49 34.01 11.97
CA GLN A 95 23.42 34.06 10.51
C GLN A 95 23.79 32.68 9.93
N LYS A 96 23.00 32.20 8.97
CA LYS A 96 23.39 31.10 8.06
C LYS A 96 23.85 31.70 6.73
N LYS A 97 24.95 31.18 6.18
CA LYS A 97 25.33 31.30 4.77
C LYS A 97 24.52 30.29 3.92
N PRO A 98 24.21 30.61 2.64
CA PRO A 98 23.50 29.74 1.68
C PRO A 98 24.49 28.70 1.10
N GLU A 99 24.14 27.58 0.46
CA GLU A 99 23.13 27.19 -0.56
C GLU A 99 23.26 25.62 -0.70
N PRO A 100 22.65 24.87 -1.66
CA PRO A 100 21.63 25.20 -2.64
C PRO A 100 20.44 24.21 -2.72
N ASP A 101 19.45 24.66 -3.49
CA ASP A 101 18.25 23.95 -3.93
C ASP A 101 18.57 22.68 -4.74
N LYS A 102 17.83 21.60 -4.44
CA LYS A 102 17.56 20.51 -5.39
C LYS A 102 16.08 20.15 -5.30
N THR A 103 15.29 20.83 -6.13
CA THR A 103 14.02 20.30 -6.63
C THR A 103 14.31 19.16 -7.59
N GLU A 104 13.87 17.95 -7.25
CA GLU A 104 13.55 16.92 -8.24
C GLU A 104 12.14 16.38 -8.01
N THR A 105 11.30 16.66 -8.99
CA THR A 105 10.05 16.01 -9.33
C THR A 105 10.29 14.65 -10.01
N VAL A 106 9.46 13.65 -9.68
CA VAL A 106 9.21 12.48 -10.54
C VAL A 106 7.68 12.29 -10.65
N GLN A 107 7.08 12.81 -11.73
CA GLN A 107 6.57 12.10 -12.92
C GLN A 107 5.39 11.13 -12.72
N LYS A 108 4.24 11.49 -13.31
CA LYS A 108 3.34 10.54 -14.00
C LYS A 108 3.34 10.91 -15.49
N LYS A 109 3.91 10.05 -16.33
CA LYS A 109 3.79 10.07 -17.80
C LYS A 109 2.71 9.07 -18.22
N GLY A 110 2.05 9.35 -19.32
CA GLY A 110 1.18 8.40 -20.01
C GLY A 110 0.64 9.01 -21.29
N GLU A 111 -0.48 9.73 -21.21
CA GLU A 111 -1.25 10.05 -22.41
C GLU A 111 -1.42 11.56 -22.68
N SER A 112 -1.12 12.45 -21.72
CA SER A 112 -1.15 13.90 -22.00
C SER A 112 0.02 14.34 -22.91
N LYS A 113 1.09 13.55 -22.98
CA LYS A 113 2.32 13.96 -23.67
C LYS A 113 2.19 14.06 -25.18
N GLU A 114 1.31 13.32 -25.84
CA GLU A 114 1.15 13.46 -27.29
C GLU A 114 0.28 14.65 -27.65
N ILE A 115 -0.82 14.88 -26.93
CA ILE A 115 -1.66 16.06 -27.15
C ILE A 115 -0.94 17.33 -26.68
N ASP A 116 -0.20 17.29 -25.57
CA ASP A 116 0.63 18.40 -25.12
C ASP A 116 1.85 18.61 -26.04
N ARG A 117 2.42 17.56 -26.65
CA ARG A 117 3.45 17.71 -27.70
C ARG A 117 2.87 18.31 -28.97
N VAL A 118 1.71 17.87 -29.42
CA VAL A 118 1.04 18.40 -30.62
C VAL A 118 0.56 19.84 -30.37
N MET A 119 0.03 20.15 -29.18
CA MET A 119 -0.38 21.52 -28.82
C MET A 119 0.82 22.43 -28.52
N ALA A 120 1.91 21.91 -27.97
CA ALA A 120 3.18 22.65 -27.85
C ALA A 120 3.88 22.80 -29.19
N GLN A 121 3.74 21.85 -30.12
CA GLN A 121 4.23 21.93 -31.49
C GLN A 121 3.41 22.93 -32.29
N ILE A 122 2.08 22.94 -32.17
CA ILE A 122 1.19 23.94 -32.81
C ILE A 122 1.42 25.32 -32.19
N ARG A 123 1.61 25.43 -30.87
CA ARG A 123 1.96 26.72 -30.22
C ARG A 123 3.36 27.19 -30.60
N ARG A 124 4.36 26.29 -30.69
CA ARG A 124 5.69 26.61 -31.23
C ARG A 124 5.63 26.99 -32.70
N GLU A 125 4.86 26.29 -33.53
CA GLU A 125 4.68 26.62 -34.95
C GLU A 125 3.93 27.95 -35.13
N GLN A 126 2.98 28.29 -34.25
CA GLN A 126 2.25 29.57 -34.26
C GLN A 126 3.06 30.73 -33.66
N GLU A 127 3.99 30.47 -32.73
CA GLU A 127 4.96 31.46 -32.22
C GLU A 127 6.15 31.63 -33.17
N LEU A 128 6.65 30.55 -33.79
CA LEU A 128 7.66 30.58 -34.86
C LEU A 128 7.12 31.30 -36.09
N ARG A 129 5.85 31.11 -36.48
CA ARG A 129 5.20 31.89 -37.55
C ARG A 129 5.16 33.40 -37.29
N LYS A 130 5.32 33.85 -36.04
CA LYS A 130 5.42 35.28 -35.69
C LYS A 130 6.87 35.80 -35.67
N VAL A 131 7.88 34.93 -35.73
CA VAL A 131 9.31 35.26 -35.61
C VAL A 131 10.13 34.89 -36.87
N ILE A 132 9.57 34.10 -37.80
CA ILE A 132 10.26 33.75 -39.05
C ILE A 132 10.40 34.98 -39.96
N LYS A 133 11.63 35.50 -40.04
CA LYS A 133 12.06 36.33 -41.17
C LYS A 133 12.07 35.41 -42.40
N LYS A 134 11.08 35.59 -43.29
CA LYS A 134 10.87 34.79 -44.51
C LYS A 134 12.18 34.57 -45.30
N ASP A 135 13.02 35.60 -45.35
CA ASP A 135 14.30 35.62 -46.03
C ASP A 135 15.34 34.62 -45.45
N LYS A 136 15.31 34.33 -44.14
CA LYS A 136 16.26 33.39 -43.50
C LYS A 136 15.91 31.92 -43.75
N VAL A 137 14.62 31.60 -43.83
CA VAL A 137 14.15 30.23 -44.09
C VAL A 137 14.33 29.87 -45.56
N GLU A 138 14.15 30.82 -46.47
CA GLU A 138 14.49 30.65 -47.88
C GLU A 138 15.99 30.39 -48.06
N ALA A 139 16.86 31.17 -47.40
CA ALA A 139 18.31 30.96 -47.44
C ALA A 139 18.74 29.59 -46.86
N GLY A 140 18.17 29.17 -45.73
CA GLY A 140 18.46 27.86 -45.14
C GLY A 140 17.98 26.68 -45.99
N TYR A 141 16.88 26.85 -46.74
CA TYR A 141 16.37 25.83 -47.66
C TYR A 141 17.22 25.72 -48.94
N GLU A 142 17.71 26.85 -49.46
CA GLU A 142 18.68 26.86 -50.57
C GLU A 142 20.00 26.21 -50.17
N TYR A 143 20.53 26.55 -48.99
CA TYR A 143 21.73 25.94 -48.46
C TYR A 143 21.58 24.43 -48.24
N LEU A 144 20.46 23.94 -47.68
CA LEU A 144 20.21 22.51 -47.50
C LEU A 144 20.16 21.75 -48.84
N LYS A 145 19.59 22.35 -49.89
CA LYS A 145 19.61 21.78 -51.24
C LYS A 145 21.03 21.73 -51.80
N GLU A 146 21.81 22.78 -51.59
CA GLU A 146 23.19 22.84 -52.01
C GLU A 146 24.04 21.77 -51.30
N LEU A 147 23.92 21.67 -49.98
CA LEU A 147 24.59 20.68 -49.13
C LEU A 147 24.33 19.25 -49.59
N ARG A 148 23.09 18.91 -49.97
CA ARG A 148 22.72 17.59 -50.52
C ARG A 148 23.25 17.34 -51.93
N SER A 149 23.43 18.40 -52.72
CA SER A 149 23.96 18.32 -54.08
C SER A 149 25.49 18.24 -54.13
N ARG A 150 26.17 18.74 -53.07
CA ARG A 150 27.62 18.67 -52.91
C ARG A 150 28.07 17.22 -52.63
N LYS A 151 29.27 16.87 -53.09
CA LYS A 151 29.88 15.54 -52.90
C LYS A 151 30.45 15.30 -51.49
N ASN A 152 30.42 16.30 -50.60
CA ASN A 152 30.96 16.19 -49.24
C ASN A 152 29.93 15.52 -48.31
N LYS A 153 29.70 14.22 -48.52
CA LYS A 153 28.72 13.43 -47.76
C LYS A 153 29.09 13.30 -46.28
N ASP A 154 30.37 13.42 -45.95
CA ASP A 154 30.90 13.21 -44.61
C ASP A 154 30.48 14.34 -43.66
N LEU A 155 30.56 15.61 -44.11
CA LEU A 155 30.11 16.76 -43.31
C LEU A 155 28.60 16.73 -43.04
N TYR A 156 27.80 16.44 -44.05
CA TYR A 156 26.35 16.30 -43.89
C TYR A 156 25.99 15.10 -43.02
N GLY A 157 26.71 13.98 -43.16
CA GLY A 157 26.55 12.80 -42.34
C GLY A 157 26.81 13.10 -40.87
N ALA A 158 27.96 13.71 -40.55
CA ALA A 158 28.34 14.09 -39.20
C ALA A 158 27.36 15.11 -38.59
N ALA A 159 26.95 16.13 -39.34
CA ALA A 159 26.02 17.16 -38.84
C ALA A 159 24.61 16.61 -38.57
N LYS A 160 24.16 15.60 -39.32
CA LYS A 160 22.81 15.02 -39.20
C LYS A 160 22.57 14.28 -37.88
N ASP A 161 23.64 13.81 -37.23
CA ASP A 161 23.55 13.17 -35.90
C ASP A 161 23.19 14.16 -34.78
N TYR A 162 23.30 15.47 -35.07
CA TYR A 162 23.02 16.56 -34.12
C TYR A 162 21.89 17.49 -34.58
N LEU A 163 21.80 17.76 -35.89
CA LEU A 163 20.85 18.71 -36.47
C LEU A 163 19.92 18.02 -37.47
N THR A 164 18.61 18.23 -37.32
CA THR A 164 17.65 17.78 -38.34
C THR A 164 17.65 18.72 -39.54
N ASP A 165 17.17 18.23 -40.69
CA ASP A 165 16.93 19.08 -41.87
C ASP A 165 16.04 20.30 -41.53
N GLY A 166 15.09 20.11 -40.61
CA GLY A 166 14.23 21.17 -40.11
C GLY A 166 15.00 22.23 -39.32
N ASP A 167 15.97 21.83 -38.51
CA ASP A 167 16.79 22.75 -37.72
C ASP A 167 17.70 23.61 -38.61
N ILE A 168 18.30 23.01 -39.65
CA ILE A 168 19.13 23.74 -40.63
C ILE A 168 18.30 24.85 -41.31
N VAL A 169 17.07 24.53 -41.70
CA VAL A 169 16.16 25.46 -42.41
C VAL A 169 15.57 26.51 -41.45
N LEU A 170 15.14 26.10 -40.25
CA LEU A 170 14.49 26.99 -39.28
C LEU A 170 15.48 27.95 -38.61
N ARG A 171 16.72 27.51 -38.36
CA ARG A 171 17.81 28.36 -37.85
C ARG A 171 18.39 29.26 -38.95
N GLY A 172 18.10 28.95 -40.23
CA GLY A 172 18.51 29.74 -41.39
C GLY A 172 20.01 29.69 -41.63
N LEU A 173 20.61 28.51 -41.51
CA LEU A 173 22.05 28.29 -41.73
C LEU A 173 22.37 28.45 -43.21
N THR A 174 23.44 29.18 -43.52
CA THR A 174 23.79 29.58 -44.89
C THR A 174 25.18 29.16 -45.35
N SER A 175 25.99 28.60 -44.45
CA SER A 175 27.36 28.19 -44.76
C SER A 175 27.80 26.94 -43.97
N ASP A 176 28.87 26.30 -44.46
CA ASP A 176 29.47 25.12 -43.82
C ASP A 176 30.08 25.46 -42.45
N ASP A 177 30.56 26.70 -42.27
CA ASP A 177 31.10 27.16 -41.00
C ASP A 177 29.98 27.35 -39.97
N GLU A 178 28.84 27.94 -40.36
CA GLU A 178 27.65 28.06 -39.51
C GLU A 178 27.07 26.69 -39.15
N LEU A 179 27.08 25.73 -40.09
CA LEU A 179 26.64 24.36 -39.84
C LEU A 179 27.54 23.65 -38.83
N LYS A 180 28.87 23.77 -38.99
CA LYS A 180 29.85 23.20 -38.05
C LYS A 180 29.73 23.82 -36.67
N GLU A 181 29.69 25.15 -36.57
CA GLU A 181 29.56 25.86 -35.30
C GLU A 181 28.28 25.42 -34.55
N THR A 182 27.16 25.33 -35.27
CA THR A 182 25.89 24.92 -34.66
C THR A 182 25.89 23.45 -34.27
N ALA A 183 26.44 22.56 -35.10
CA ALA A 183 26.55 21.14 -34.77
C ALA A 183 27.54 20.88 -33.62
N ASN A 184 28.63 21.65 -33.55
CA ASN A 184 29.61 21.59 -32.46
C ASN A 184 28.99 22.02 -31.14
N HIS A 185 28.19 23.08 -31.12
CA HIS A 185 27.47 23.48 -29.90
C HIS A 185 26.55 22.35 -29.38
N GLU A 186 25.83 21.65 -30.27
CA GLU A 186 24.97 20.52 -29.88
C GLU A 186 25.79 19.28 -29.47
N LEU A 187 26.99 19.10 -30.01
CA LEU A 187 27.96 18.07 -29.60
C LEU A 187 28.52 18.37 -28.20
N GLU A 188 28.90 19.61 -27.91
CA GLU A 188 29.41 20.06 -26.61
C GLU A 188 28.37 19.82 -25.49
N GLU A 189 27.09 20.03 -25.78
CA GLU A 189 26.00 19.71 -24.84
C GLU A 189 25.93 18.21 -24.49
N ARG A 190 26.55 17.32 -25.28
CA ARG A 190 26.60 15.85 -25.03
C ARG A 190 27.85 15.39 -24.28
N TYR A 191 28.74 16.29 -23.86
CA TYR A 191 29.94 15.93 -23.10
C TYR A 191 29.62 15.10 -21.85
N GLY A 192 30.41 14.06 -21.60
CA GLY A 192 30.19 13.05 -20.57
C GLY A 192 29.47 11.79 -21.05
N GLY A 193 28.85 11.82 -22.23
CA GLY A 193 28.14 10.71 -22.87
C GLY A 193 28.51 10.46 -24.32
N LEU A 194 29.65 10.98 -24.81
CA LEU A 194 30.03 10.86 -26.21
C LEU A 194 30.28 9.38 -26.62
N THR A 195 29.78 9.03 -27.80
CA THR A 195 30.04 7.75 -28.46
C THR A 195 31.31 7.81 -29.31
N SER A 196 31.81 6.65 -29.74
CA SER A 196 32.92 6.56 -30.70
C SER A 196 32.63 7.30 -32.01
N GLN A 197 31.37 7.24 -32.47
CA GLN A 197 30.91 7.99 -33.63
C GLN A 197 30.91 9.50 -33.38
N ASP A 198 30.52 9.96 -32.18
CA ASP A 198 30.50 11.39 -31.87
C ASP A 198 31.92 11.99 -31.89
N ILE A 199 32.91 11.24 -31.37
CA ILE A 199 34.33 11.64 -31.39
C ILE A 199 34.87 11.66 -32.82
N GLN A 200 34.50 10.68 -33.67
CA GLN A 200 34.85 10.71 -35.10
C GLN A 200 34.17 11.88 -35.84
N ASN A 201 32.92 12.17 -35.51
CA ASN A 201 32.18 13.30 -36.06
C ASN A 201 32.86 14.64 -35.71
N SER A 202 33.44 14.78 -34.51
CA SER A 202 34.18 15.99 -34.10
C SER A 202 35.38 16.31 -35.02
N GLN A 203 36.06 15.29 -35.54
CA GLN A 203 37.14 15.46 -36.53
C GLN A 203 36.62 16.03 -37.84
N THR A 204 35.43 15.61 -38.26
CA THR A 204 34.78 16.08 -39.50
C THR A 204 34.20 17.50 -39.33
N LEU A 205 33.67 17.79 -38.14
CA LEU A 205 33.12 19.10 -37.78
C LEU A 205 34.21 20.14 -37.42
N GLY A 206 35.46 19.71 -37.24
CA GLY A 206 36.59 20.58 -36.94
C GLY A 206 36.72 20.99 -35.47
N SER A 207 36.11 20.24 -34.54
CA SER A 207 36.11 20.47 -33.08
C SER A 207 36.87 19.41 -32.29
N LEU A 208 37.70 18.59 -32.94
CA LEU A 208 38.45 17.53 -32.26
C LEU A 208 39.34 18.06 -31.14
N ASP A 209 39.92 19.25 -31.30
CA ASP A 209 40.73 19.90 -30.27
C ASP A 209 39.89 20.25 -29.03
N ASP A 210 38.64 20.69 -29.21
CA ASP A 210 37.72 21.00 -28.11
C ASP A 210 37.33 19.72 -27.34
N VAL A 211 37.14 18.59 -28.04
CA VAL A 211 36.89 17.29 -27.41
C VAL A 211 38.13 16.78 -26.67
N CYS A 212 39.34 17.10 -27.15
CA CYS A 212 40.59 16.83 -26.43
C CYS A 212 40.76 17.65 -25.14
N GLU A 213 39.87 18.62 -24.89
CA GLU A 213 39.74 19.37 -23.65
C GLU A 213 38.47 19.00 -22.85
N SER A 214 37.72 17.97 -23.28
CA SER A 214 36.50 17.50 -22.61
C SER A 214 36.73 17.26 -21.12
N PRO A 215 35.79 17.64 -20.24
CA PRO A 215 35.88 17.36 -18.81
C PRO A 215 35.91 15.86 -18.50
N ASN A 216 35.41 15.00 -19.39
CA ASN A 216 35.45 13.55 -19.22
C ASN A 216 36.79 12.97 -19.68
N ALA A 217 37.49 12.28 -18.78
CA ALA A 217 38.83 11.73 -19.05
C ALA A 217 38.83 10.64 -20.14
N ALA A 218 37.76 9.84 -20.25
CA ALA A 218 37.68 8.80 -21.29
C ALA A 218 37.53 9.39 -22.69
N GLU A 219 36.65 10.37 -22.84
CA GLU A 219 36.42 11.08 -24.11
C GLU A 219 37.67 11.83 -24.55
N ARG A 220 38.30 12.52 -23.60
CA ARG A 220 39.54 13.26 -23.82
C ARG A 220 40.65 12.35 -24.34
N LEU A 221 40.86 11.22 -23.69
CA LEU A 221 41.91 10.28 -24.06
C LEU A 221 41.64 9.60 -25.39
N ALA A 222 40.38 9.24 -25.66
CA ALA A 222 39.95 8.69 -26.95
C ALA A 222 40.12 9.70 -28.10
N ALA A 223 39.76 10.98 -27.89
CA ALA A 223 39.96 12.05 -28.86
C ALA A 223 41.45 12.32 -29.15
N LYS A 224 42.29 12.36 -28.10
CA LYS A 224 43.76 12.47 -28.26
C LYS A 224 44.35 11.29 -29.04
N SER A 225 43.83 10.09 -28.80
CA SER A 225 44.20 8.91 -29.58
C SER A 225 43.86 9.11 -31.06
N LEU A 226 42.64 9.56 -31.38
CA LEU A 226 42.21 9.84 -32.75
C LEU A 226 43.05 10.94 -33.43
N ARG A 227 43.51 11.94 -32.66
CA ARG A 227 44.42 13.00 -33.14
C ARG A 227 45.85 12.49 -33.41
N GLY A 228 46.25 11.39 -32.78
CA GLY A 228 47.58 10.78 -32.94
C GLY A 228 48.63 11.27 -31.94
N ASP A 229 48.20 11.71 -30.75
CA ASP A 229 49.11 12.21 -29.71
C ASP A 229 50.04 11.09 -29.19
N SER A 230 51.32 11.41 -28.96
CA SER A 230 52.33 10.41 -28.58
C SER A 230 52.27 9.93 -27.12
N ASP A 231 51.56 10.65 -26.26
CA ASP A 231 51.50 10.42 -24.81
C ASP A 231 50.26 9.63 -24.35
N VAL A 232 49.44 9.16 -25.29
CA VAL A 232 48.18 8.45 -25.03
C VAL A 232 48.39 7.20 -24.16
N VAL A 233 49.44 6.43 -24.40
CA VAL A 233 49.72 5.20 -23.63
C VAL A 233 50.12 5.51 -22.18
N GLU A 234 50.85 6.60 -21.96
CA GLU A 234 51.24 7.06 -20.63
C GLU A 234 50.03 7.61 -19.86
N GLN A 235 49.27 8.52 -20.49
CA GLN A 235 48.04 9.05 -19.91
C GLN A 235 47.00 7.95 -19.61
N PHE A 236 46.90 6.92 -20.47
CA PHE A 236 46.07 5.76 -20.21
C PHE A 236 46.53 4.97 -18.99
N SER A 237 47.85 4.75 -18.86
CA SER A 237 48.40 4.00 -17.73
C SER A 237 48.15 4.71 -16.40
N ASP A 238 48.22 6.04 -16.39
CA ASP A 238 47.88 6.84 -15.22
C ASP A 238 46.38 6.83 -14.92
N LEU A 239 45.54 6.90 -15.96
CA LEU A 239 44.09 6.80 -15.80
C LEU A 239 43.69 5.41 -15.28
N ALA A 240 44.27 4.33 -15.80
CA ALA A 240 44.01 2.97 -15.35
C ALA A 240 44.39 2.73 -13.88
N ARG A 241 45.37 3.47 -13.34
CA ARG A 241 45.74 3.43 -11.92
C ARG A 241 44.79 4.22 -11.03
N GLN A 242 44.22 5.31 -11.54
CA GLN A 242 43.35 6.21 -10.77
C GLN A 242 41.87 5.78 -10.81
N ASP A 243 41.40 5.40 -12.00
CA ASP A 243 40.03 5.04 -12.30
C ASP A 243 39.97 3.99 -13.44
N PRO A 244 40.02 2.70 -13.08
CA PRO A 244 39.95 1.60 -14.05
C PRO A 244 38.67 1.59 -14.89
N ALA A 245 37.53 2.04 -14.34
CA ALA A 245 36.25 2.03 -15.06
C ALA A 245 36.25 3.05 -16.20
N THR A 246 36.72 4.27 -15.93
CA THR A 246 36.88 5.30 -16.95
C THR A 246 37.95 4.92 -17.97
N ALA A 247 39.04 4.26 -17.54
CA ALA A 247 40.03 3.70 -18.46
C ALA A 247 39.45 2.60 -19.37
N ALA A 248 38.59 1.71 -18.86
CA ALA A 248 37.91 0.70 -19.66
C ALA A 248 37.02 1.32 -20.75
N LYS A 249 36.26 2.37 -20.39
CA LYS A 249 35.45 3.13 -21.36
C LYS A 249 36.33 3.82 -22.41
N ALA A 250 37.46 4.40 -22.00
CA ALA A 250 38.41 5.00 -22.94
C ALA A 250 38.96 3.96 -23.93
N LEU A 251 39.37 2.79 -23.43
CA LEU A 251 39.88 1.70 -24.26
C LEU A 251 38.82 1.24 -25.26
N LYS A 252 37.58 1.04 -24.82
CA LYS A 252 36.46 0.69 -25.70
C LYS A 252 36.27 1.70 -26.84
N LEU A 253 36.22 3.00 -26.53
CA LEU A 253 36.07 4.05 -27.54
C LEU A 253 37.23 4.01 -28.56
N MET A 254 38.46 3.85 -28.09
CA MET A 254 39.64 3.74 -28.95
C MET A 254 39.63 2.47 -29.83
N GLU A 255 39.14 1.36 -29.29
CA GLU A 255 38.98 0.08 -30.02
C GLU A 255 37.89 0.18 -31.10
N GLU A 256 36.74 0.77 -30.78
CA GLU A 256 35.62 0.97 -31.72
C GLU A 256 35.99 1.92 -32.87
N MET A 257 36.77 2.96 -32.58
CA MET A 257 37.26 3.90 -33.60
C MET A 257 38.39 3.32 -34.47
N GLY A 258 38.97 2.17 -34.11
CA GLY A 258 40.02 1.50 -34.88
C GLY A 258 41.37 2.23 -34.90
N VAL A 259 41.65 3.05 -33.88
CA VAL A 259 42.85 3.93 -33.85
C VAL A 259 44.09 3.20 -33.33
N LEU A 260 43.90 2.13 -32.55
CA LEU A 260 44.99 1.39 -31.91
C LEU A 260 45.45 0.22 -32.79
N ASP A 261 46.77 0.03 -32.90
CA ASP A 261 47.35 -1.19 -33.47
C ASP A 261 47.20 -2.38 -32.49
N SER A 262 47.26 -3.60 -33.03
CA SER A 262 47.02 -4.81 -32.24
C SER A 262 48.01 -5.01 -31.09
N HIS A 263 49.23 -4.48 -31.16
CA HIS A 263 50.22 -4.61 -30.09
C HIS A 263 49.92 -3.62 -28.96
N THR A 264 49.65 -2.37 -29.29
CA THR A 264 49.31 -1.33 -28.30
C THR A 264 48.00 -1.64 -27.57
N LYS A 265 46.97 -2.11 -28.28
CA LYS A 265 45.71 -2.58 -27.70
C LYS A 265 45.93 -3.64 -26.60
N LYS A 266 46.72 -4.69 -26.89
CA LYS A 266 47.03 -5.75 -25.91
C LYS A 266 47.79 -5.22 -24.69
N LYS A 267 48.75 -4.31 -24.89
CA LYS A 267 49.54 -3.73 -23.80
C LYS A 267 48.68 -2.87 -22.88
N MET A 268 47.81 -2.03 -23.43
CA MET A 268 46.89 -1.19 -22.67
C MET A 268 45.88 -2.05 -21.91
N ASP A 269 45.33 -3.08 -22.55
CA ASP A 269 44.43 -4.02 -21.91
C ASP A 269 45.08 -4.75 -20.72
N GLN A 270 46.30 -5.26 -20.89
CA GLN A 270 47.04 -5.88 -19.78
C GLN A 270 47.28 -4.89 -18.64
N THR A 271 47.68 -3.65 -18.96
CA THR A 271 47.91 -2.60 -17.96
C THR A 271 46.63 -2.30 -17.19
N LEU A 272 45.48 -2.30 -17.86
CA LEU A 272 44.19 -2.12 -17.21
C LEU A 272 43.87 -3.29 -16.28
N GLN A 273 44.01 -4.53 -16.76
CA GLN A 273 43.76 -5.74 -15.97
C GLN A 273 44.63 -5.82 -14.71
N ASP A 274 45.92 -5.48 -14.81
CA ASP A 274 46.87 -5.50 -13.69
C ASP A 274 46.50 -4.51 -12.57
N ASN A 275 45.75 -3.44 -12.88
CA ASN A 275 45.29 -2.44 -11.92
C ASN A 275 43.91 -2.72 -11.33
N LEU A 276 43.17 -3.72 -11.83
CA LEU A 276 41.90 -4.13 -11.24
C LEU A 276 42.16 -4.78 -9.87
N SER A 277 41.48 -4.27 -8.84
CA SER A 277 41.69 -4.65 -7.44
C SER A 277 40.54 -5.44 -6.83
N ASN A 278 39.33 -5.30 -7.37
CA ASN A 278 38.12 -5.85 -6.77
C ASN A 278 37.04 -6.21 -7.81
N MET A 279 36.01 -6.95 -7.36
CA MET A 279 34.92 -7.41 -8.23
C MET A 279 34.09 -6.28 -8.85
N SER A 280 33.94 -5.12 -8.21
CA SER A 280 33.21 -3.99 -8.79
C SER A 280 33.94 -3.47 -10.03
N GLU A 281 35.26 -3.29 -9.92
CA GLU A 281 36.09 -2.85 -11.04
C GLU A 281 36.13 -3.89 -12.16
N ALA A 282 36.13 -5.19 -11.84
CA ALA A 282 36.00 -6.25 -12.83
C ALA A 282 34.65 -6.23 -13.54
N ALA A 283 33.55 -5.96 -12.83
CA ALA A 283 32.23 -5.83 -13.43
C ALA A 283 32.16 -4.64 -14.40
N ASP A 284 32.71 -3.49 -14.02
CA ASP A 284 32.80 -2.32 -14.90
C ASP A 284 33.69 -2.61 -16.13
N TYR A 285 34.85 -3.25 -15.94
CA TYR A 285 35.73 -3.70 -17.03
C TYR A 285 34.98 -4.60 -18.02
N THR A 286 34.30 -5.63 -17.53
CA THR A 286 33.57 -6.58 -18.37
C THR A 286 32.35 -5.94 -19.03
N ARG A 287 31.64 -5.02 -18.37
CA ARG A 287 30.53 -4.27 -18.96
C ARG A 287 30.98 -3.44 -20.16
N GLU A 288 32.12 -2.76 -20.04
CA GLU A 288 32.59 -1.90 -21.12
C GLU A 288 33.23 -2.69 -22.27
N LEU A 289 34.08 -3.68 -21.97
CA LEU A 289 34.90 -4.37 -22.96
C LEU A 289 34.34 -5.74 -23.41
N GLY A 290 33.31 -6.27 -22.75
CA GLY A 290 32.67 -7.54 -23.10
C GLY A 290 33.57 -8.78 -22.91
N ARG A 291 34.63 -8.69 -22.11
CA ARG A 291 35.58 -9.78 -21.83
C ARG A 291 35.89 -9.92 -20.34
N LEU A 292 36.31 -11.11 -19.93
CA LEU A 292 36.76 -11.39 -18.55
C LEU A 292 38.20 -10.92 -18.33
N PRO A 293 38.53 -10.37 -17.14
CA PRO A 293 39.90 -10.08 -16.77
C PRO A 293 40.62 -11.35 -16.31
N ASP A 294 41.93 -11.47 -16.59
CA ASP A 294 42.72 -12.67 -16.29
C ASP A 294 42.87 -12.93 -14.77
N ASN A 295 42.78 -11.89 -13.95
CA ASN A 295 42.91 -11.94 -12.49
C ASN A 295 41.58 -12.11 -11.74
N ILE A 296 40.48 -12.45 -12.43
CA ILE A 296 39.14 -12.59 -11.82
C ILE A 296 39.09 -13.59 -10.66
N GLU A 297 39.84 -14.69 -10.73
CA GLU A 297 39.82 -15.74 -9.71
C GLU A 297 40.26 -15.23 -8.34
N LYS A 298 41.24 -14.34 -8.31
CA LYS A 298 41.72 -13.70 -7.08
C LYS A 298 40.63 -12.80 -6.48
N MET A 299 39.90 -12.06 -7.32
CA MET A 299 38.83 -11.18 -6.85
C MET A 299 37.62 -11.95 -6.31
N ILE A 300 37.31 -13.10 -6.92
CA ILE A 300 36.29 -14.03 -6.39
C ILE A 300 36.72 -14.58 -5.03
N GLN A 301 38.00 -14.91 -4.86
CA GLN A 301 38.55 -15.37 -3.59
C GLN A 301 38.52 -14.30 -2.48
N ASP A 302 38.78 -13.03 -2.83
CA ASP A 302 38.79 -11.92 -1.88
C ASP A 302 37.36 -11.40 -1.56
N ALA A 303 36.37 -11.71 -2.39
CA ALA A 303 35.00 -11.21 -2.28
C ALA A 303 34.32 -11.41 -0.89
N PRO A 304 34.45 -12.57 -0.20
CA PRO A 304 33.82 -12.78 1.11
C PRO A 304 34.34 -11.85 2.21
N SER A 305 35.52 -11.24 2.03
CA SER A 305 36.11 -10.30 2.99
C SER A 305 35.65 -8.86 2.78
N ILE A 306 35.14 -8.52 1.59
CA ILE A 306 34.84 -7.15 1.17
C ILE A 306 33.32 -6.91 1.07
N TYR A 307 32.60 -7.80 0.40
CA TYR A 307 31.21 -7.59 -0.02
C TYR A 307 30.21 -8.36 0.85
N GLN A 308 28.93 -7.98 0.76
CA GLN A 308 27.81 -8.84 1.18
C GLN A 308 27.57 -9.90 0.10
N LEU A 309 27.01 -11.06 0.47
CA LEU A 309 26.76 -12.16 -0.47
C LEU A 309 25.87 -11.71 -1.64
N ALA A 310 24.81 -10.95 -1.37
CA ALA A 310 23.89 -10.45 -2.40
C ALA A 310 24.59 -9.49 -3.38
N ASP A 311 25.40 -8.56 -2.87
CA ASP A 311 26.16 -7.61 -3.69
C ASP A 311 27.19 -8.35 -4.56
N ALA A 312 27.92 -9.30 -3.99
CA ALA A 312 28.88 -10.12 -4.71
C ALA A 312 28.20 -10.95 -5.80
N ALA A 313 27.05 -11.56 -5.51
CA ALA A 313 26.28 -12.30 -6.51
C ALA A 313 25.78 -11.39 -7.64
N SER A 314 25.30 -10.18 -7.33
CA SER A 314 24.88 -9.22 -8.36
C SER A 314 26.03 -8.79 -9.27
N LEU A 315 27.22 -8.55 -8.70
CA LEU A 315 28.43 -8.27 -9.48
C LEU A 315 28.84 -9.48 -10.34
N GLY A 316 28.74 -10.69 -9.79
CA GLY A 316 28.96 -11.94 -10.53
C GLY A 316 28.01 -12.12 -11.72
N ASP A 317 26.72 -11.83 -11.53
CA ASP A 317 25.70 -11.89 -12.58
C ASP A 317 25.99 -10.85 -13.69
N GLN A 318 26.40 -9.64 -13.32
CA GLN A 318 26.82 -8.62 -14.30
C GLN A 318 28.03 -9.07 -15.13
N ILE A 319 29.06 -9.60 -14.47
CA ILE A 319 30.25 -10.14 -15.16
C ILE A 319 29.84 -11.26 -16.11
N GLN A 320 28.99 -12.18 -15.67
CA GLN A 320 28.55 -13.31 -16.48
C GLN A 320 27.71 -12.87 -17.69
N GLN A 321 26.81 -11.91 -17.51
CA GLN A 321 25.97 -11.37 -18.58
C GLN A 321 26.78 -10.72 -19.71
N HIS A 322 27.83 -9.98 -19.35
CA HIS A 322 28.62 -9.20 -20.31
C HIS A 322 29.82 -9.93 -20.89
N SER A 323 30.36 -10.95 -20.22
CA SER A 323 31.52 -11.72 -20.71
C SER A 323 31.17 -12.87 -21.66
N GLY A 324 29.91 -13.34 -21.66
CA GLY A 324 29.52 -14.56 -22.39
C GLY A 324 30.21 -15.83 -21.86
N ALA A 325 30.72 -15.80 -20.63
CA ALA A 325 31.43 -16.92 -20.03
C ALA A 325 30.51 -18.14 -19.84
N SER A 326 31.01 -19.33 -20.18
CA SER A 326 30.33 -20.61 -19.91
C SER A 326 30.41 -21.04 -18.44
N ARG A 327 31.28 -20.38 -17.66
CA ARG A 327 31.56 -20.63 -16.25
C ARG A 327 30.59 -19.83 -15.37
N SER A 328 30.01 -20.47 -14.35
CA SER A 328 29.07 -19.85 -13.41
C SER A 328 29.82 -19.11 -12.30
N ILE A 329 30.04 -17.81 -12.49
CA ILE A 329 30.73 -16.95 -11.50
C ILE A 329 29.98 -16.95 -10.16
N LYS A 330 28.64 -16.98 -10.22
CA LYS A 330 27.77 -17.06 -9.04
C LYS A 330 28.03 -18.29 -8.17
N ASP A 331 28.20 -19.47 -8.77
CA ASP A 331 28.43 -20.70 -7.99
C ASP A 331 29.81 -20.73 -7.33
N GLU A 332 30.80 -20.10 -7.94
CA GLU A 332 32.14 -19.98 -7.36
C GLU A 332 32.20 -19.00 -6.22
N LEU A 333 31.45 -17.90 -6.31
CA LEU A 333 31.26 -17.00 -5.18
C LEU A 333 30.61 -17.76 -4.02
N LEU A 334 29.55 -18.53 -4.27
CA LEU A 334 28.91 -19.35 -3.24
C LEU A 334 29.88 -20.35 -2.61
N ASP A 335 30.75 -20.98 -3.40
CA ASP A 335 31.82 -21.86 -2.89
C ASP A 335 32.84 -21.12 -2.01
N GLN A 336 33.29 -19.93 -2.40
CA GLN A 336 34.21 -19.13 -1.59
C GLN A 336 33.58 -18.64 -0.27
N TYR A 337 32.34 -18.17 -0.31
CA TYR A 337 31.60 -17.79 0.90
C TYR A 337 31.41 -18.98 1.83
N ASN A 338 31.16 -20.18 1.30
CA ASN A 338 31.07 -21.39 2.11
C ASN A 338 32.41 -21.77 2.76
N LYS A 339 33.53 -21.72 2.01
CA LYS A 339 34.88 -22.03 2.52
C LYS A 339 35.34 -21.06 3.60
N GLN A 340 35.03 -19.77 3.45
CA GLN A 340 35.47 -18.72 4.37
C GLN A 340 34.41 -18.35 5.43
N TYR A 341 33.30 -19.08 5.50
CA TYR A 341 32.19 -18.82 6.41
C TYR A 341 32.67 -18.66 7.87
N ASP A 342 33.44 -19.64 8.34
CA ASP A 342 33.97 -19.68 9.72
C ASP A 342 35.15 -18.71 9.94
N GLN A 343 35.70 -18.13 8.87
CA GLN A 343 36.85 -17.22 8.90
C GLN A 343 36.43 -15.73 8.91
N GLY A 344 35.13 -15.45 8.95
CA GLY A 344 34.57 -14.09 9.06
C GLY A 344 33.44 -13.78 8.07
N ALA A 345 33.26 -14.60 7.04
CA ALA A 345 32.20 -14.39 6.05
C ALA A 345 30.78 -14.62 6.62
N SER A 346 30.64 -15.27 7.78
CA SER A 346 29.36 -15.39 8.51
C SER A 346 28.71 -14.02 8.81
N SER A 347 29.50 -12.96 9.01
CA SER A 347 28.99 -11.60 9.23
C SER A 347 28.44 -10.93 7.96
N LYS A 348 28.64 -11.56 6.80
CA LYS A 348 28.29 -11.07 5.47
C LYS A 348 27.24 -11.94 4.76
N VAL A 349 26.63 -12.87 5.50
CA VAL A 349 25.59 -13.79 5.02
C VAL A 349 24.39 -13.70 5.96
N ASP A 350 23.20 -13.53 5.39
CA ASP A 350 21.93 -13.56 6.14
C ASP A 350 20.82 -14.25 5.34
N MET A 351 19.65 -14.46 5.97
CA MET A 351 18.53 -15.15 5.31
C MET A 351 17.97 -14.36 4.12
N HIS A 352 17.98 -13.03 4.14
CA HIS A 352 17.49 -12.23 3.03
C HIS A 352 18.39 -12.45 1.82
N GLN A 353 19.70 -12.33 2.01
CA GLN A 353 20.70 -12.53 0.98
C GLN A 353 20.66 -13.96 0.43
N LEU A 354 20.54 -14.99 1.27
CA LEU A 354 20.42 -16.38 0.81
C LEU A 354 19.14 -16.64 0.00
N SER A 355 18.05 -15.95 0.32
CA SER A 355 16.80 -16.05 -0.45
C SER A 355 16.87 -15.37 -1.82
N GLU A 356 17.60 -14.25 -1.92
CA GLU A 356 17.84 -13.54 -3.19
C GLU A 356 18.80 -14.33 -4.09
N VAL A 357 19.87 -14.86 -3.50
CA VAL A 357 20.91 -15.65 -4.18
C VAL A 357 20.52 -17.13 -4.23
N GLN A 358 19.23 -17.44 -4.42
CA GLN A 358 18.76 -18.83 -4.53
C GLN A 358 19.52 -19.57 -5.64
N SER A 359 19.99 -20.77 -5.31
CA SER A 359 20.69 -21.69 -6.22
C SER A 359 20.45 -23.13 -5.79
N ASP A 360 20.57 -24.05 -6.75
CA ASP A 360 20.48 -25.50 -6.48
C ASP A 360 21.85 -26.10 -6.14
N SER A 361 22.91 -25.27 -6.12
CA SER A 361 24.28 -25.69 -5.85
C SER A 361 24.48 -26.20 -4.42
N GLN A 362 25.43 -27.12 -4.26
CA GLN A 362 25.75 -27.71 -2.96
C GLN A 362 26.26 -26.66 -1.96
N SER A 363 27.07 -25.70 -2.44
CA SER A 363 27.61 -24.61 -1.62
C SER A 363 26.52 -23.71 -1.05
N TRP A 364 25.45 -23.45 -1.79
CA TRP A 364 24.30 -22.68 -1.28
C TRP A 364 23.56 -23.42 -0.17
N LYS A 365 23.30 -24.73 -0.35
CA LYS A 365 22.64 -25.56 0.68
C LYS A 365 23.45 -25.61 1.97
N GLU A 366 24.77 -25.76 1.86
CA GLU A 366 25.68 -25.75 3.01
C GLU A 366 25.72 -24.39 3.73
N LEU A 367 25.62 -23.28 2.98
CA LEU A 367 25.50 -21.95 3.57
C LEU A 367 24.18 -21.76 4.33
N VAL A 368 23.05 -22.25 3.80
CA VAL A 368 21.76 -22.26 4.51
C VAL A 368 21.87 -23.06 5.81
N ASP A 369 22.49 -24.24 5.78
CA ASP A 369 22.71 -25.06 6.98
C ASP A 369 23.60 -24.37 8.02
N LYS A 370 24.71 -23.75 7.59
CA LYS A 370 25.62 -23.01 8.48
C LYS A 370 24.94 -21.79 9.09
N GLN A 371 24.18 -21.04 8.30
CA GLN A 371 23.40 -19.90 8.79
C GLN A 371 22.34 -20.36 9.79
N THR A 372 21.64 -21.46 9.51
CA THR A 372 20.65 -22.03 10.43
C THR A 372 21.30 -22.38 11.77
N LYS A 373 22.45 -23.07 11.76
CA LYS A 373 23.21 -23.40 12.98
C LYS A 373 23.64 -22.14 13.75
N SER A 374 24.16 -21.13 13.05
CA SER A 374 24.55 -19.86 13.67
C SER A 374 23.36 -19.19 14.36
N MET A 375 22.20 -19.16 13.72
CA MET A 375 20.98 -18.59 14.30
C MET A 375 20.50 -19.37 15.54
N LEU A 376 20.63 -20.70 15.52
CA LEU A 376 20.30 -21.54 16.67
C LEU A 376 21.28 -21.34 17.85
N GLU A 377 22.55 -21.07 17.57
CA GLU A 377 23.54 -20.72 18.60
C GLU A 377 23.31 -19.31 19.15
N ASP A 378 23.05 -18.33 18.29
CA ASP A 378 22.69 -16.96 18.67
C ASP A 378 21.47 -16.95 19.58
N ALA A 379 20.45 -17.75 19.25
CA ALA A 379 19.24 -17.88 20.07
C ALA A 379 19.57 -18.27 21.51
N LYS A 380 20.53 -19.18 21.74
CA LYS A 380 20.93 -19.63 23.09
C LYS A 380 21.60 -18.53 23.92
N SER A 381 22.24 -17.56 23.27
CA SER A 381 22.91 -16.44 23.94
C SER A 381 21.99 -15.27 24.28
N ARG A 382 20.76 -15.26 23.74
CA ARG A 382 19.79 -14.17 23.91
C ARG A 382 18.93 -14.34 25.17
N SER A 383 18.41 -13.23 25.68
CA SER A 383 17.49 -13.23 26.84
C SER A 383 16.13 -13.86 26.54
N SER A 384 15.67 -13.81 25.29
CA SER A 384 14.40 -14.37 24.83
C SER A 384 14.59 -15.26 23.58
N PRO A 385 15.10 -16.49 23.74
CA PRO A 385 15.41 -17.38 22.60
C PRO A 385 14.17 -17.71 21.76
N THR A 386 13.04 -18.01 22.40
CA THR A 386 11.79 -18.41 21.74
C THR A 386 11.21 -17.32 20.86
N ASP A 387 11.21 -16.06 21.32
CA ASP A 387 10.68 -14.93 20.55
C ASP A 387 11.55 -14.58 19.35
N PHE A 388 12.87 -14.67 19.51
CA PHE A 388 13.80 -14.54 18.40
C PHE A 388 13.53 -15.58 17.31
N LEU A 389 13.43 -16.87 17.69
CA LEU A 389 13.17 -17.95 16.74
C LEU A 389 11.79 -17.84 16.07
N LYS A 390 10.74 -17.41 16.80
CA LYS A 390 9.41 -17.11 16.22
C LYS A 390 9.49 -15.99 15.18
N SER A 391 10.22 -14.92 15.47
CA SER A 391 10.43 -13.80 14.54
C SER A 391 11.20 -14.25 13.30
N SER A 392 12.28 -15.02 13.49
CA SER A 392 13.08 -15.58 12.39
C SER A 392 12.28 -16.54 11.51
N LEU A 393 11.44 -17.39 12.10
CA LEU A 393 10.54 -18.27 11.36
C LEU A 393 9.53 -17.47 10.52
N GLY A 394 8.94 -16.42 11.08
CA GLY A 394 8.03 -15.54 10.35
C GLY A 394 8.72 -14.84 9.15
N GLN A 395 9.95 -14.37 9.33
CA GLN A 395 10.76 -13.82 8.25
C GLN A 395 11.06 -14.88 7.18
N ALA A 396 11.50 -16.07 7.59
CA ALA A 396 11.80 -17.16 6.67
C ALA A 396 10.57 -17.59 5.84
N ALA A 397 9.37 -17.60 6.44
CA ALA A 397 8.12 -17.92 5.75
C ALA A 397 7.75 -16.86 4.70
N GLN A 398 7.97 -15.57 5.00
CA GLN A 398 7.75 -14.48 4.03
C GLN A 398 8.73 -14.55 2.86
N LEU A 399 10.00 -14.87 3.12
CA LEU A 399 11.02 -14.98 2.07
C LEU A 399 10.77 -16.16 1.14
N GLN A 400 10.29 -17.29 1.68
CA GLN A 400 9.98 -18.49 0.88
C GLN A 400 8.92 -18.25 -0.20
N GLN A 401 7.95 -17.35 0.06
CA GLN A 401 6.92 -16.99 -0.93
C GLN A 401 7.49 -16.34 -2.18
N LYS A 402 8.67 -15.72 -2.08
CA LYS A 402 9.37 -15.06 -3.19
C LYS A 402 10.33 -16.00 -3.93
N MET A 403 10.59 -17.20 -3.41
CA MET A 403 11.49 -18.15 -4.04
C MET A 403 10.82 -18.84 -5.23
N GLU A 404 11.61 -19.15 -6.26
CA GLU A 404 11.12 -19.73 -7.52
C GLU A 404 11.46 -21.21 -7.62
N SER A 405 12.68 -21.63 -7.23
CA SER A 405 13.15 -23.01 -7.33
C SER A 405 12.47 -23.94 -6.32
N SER A 406 11.99 -25.10 -6.79
CA SER A 406 11.43 -26.15 -5.92
C SER A 406 12.48 -26.83 -5.04
N ALA A 407 13.71 -26.99 -5.54
CA ALA A 407 14.80 -27.60 -4.78
C ALA A 407 15.30 -26.65 -3.68
N ALA A 408 15.40 -25.36 -3.97
CA ALA A 408 15.72 -24.33 -2.98
C ALA A 408 14.62 -24.21 -1.90
N LYS A 409 13.33 -24.27 -2.29
CA LYS A 409 12.19 -24.31 -1.34
C LYS A 409 12.28 -25.48 -0.37
N SER A 410 12.64 -26.67 -0.85
CA SER A 410 12.75 -27.85 0.01
C SER A 410 13.88 -27.72 1.04
N GLU A 411 15.01 -27.09 0.70
CA GLU A 411 16.08 -26.84 1.67
C GLU A 411 15.66 -25.75 2.66
N TRP A 412 14.96 -24.73 2.18
CA TRP A 412 14.39 -23.66 3.01
C TRP A 412 13.36 -24.19 4.02
N ASP A 413 12.53 -25.16 3.61
CA ASP A 413 11.59 -25.86 4.49
C ASP A 413 12.31 -26.58 5.63
N LYS A 414 13.46 -27.22 5.36
CA LYS A 414 14.25 -27.86 6.43
C LYS A 414 14.77 -26.84 7.43
N MET A 415 15.27 -25.69 6.97
CA MET A 415 15.66 -24.61 7.86
C MET A 415 14.47 -24.15 8.72
N GLN A 416 13.31 -23.89 8.11
CA GLN A 416 12.12 -23.47 8.84
C GLN A 416 11.67 -24.52 9.87
N GLN A 417 11.72 -25.81 9.54
CA GLN A 417 11.41 -26.90 10.47
C GLN A 417 12.39 -26.91 11.65
N GLN A 418 13.69 -26.74 11.41
CA GLN A 418 14.70 -26.68 12.47
C GLN A 418 14.48 -25.47 13.40
N LEU A 419 14.12 -24.31 12.85
CA LEU A 419 13.78 -23.12 13.64
C LEU A 419 12.50 -23.34 14.48
N ALA A 420 11.47 -23.97 13.91
CA ALA A 420 10.21 -24.27 14.60
C ALA A 420 10.43 -25.27 15.75
N ASP A 421 11.19 -26.34 15.51
CA ASP A 421 11.53 -27.34 16.53
C ASP A 421 12.36 -26.72 17.66
N ALA A 422 13.32 -25.85 17.32
CA ALA A 422 14.13 -25.15 18.31
C ALA A 422 13.33 -24.12 19.13
N ALA A 423 12.37 -23.42 18.52
CA ALA A 423 11.49 -22.49 19.23
C ALA A 423 10.68 -23.21 20.32
N VAL A 424 10.21 -24.42 20.01
CA VAL A 424 9.49 -25.27 20.95
C VAL A 424 10.41 -25.76 22.08
N ASP A 425 11.63 -26.23 21.77
CA ASP A 425 12.57 -26.74 22.79
C ASP A 425 13.01 -25.66 23.81
N HIS A 426 13.06 -24.39 23.39
CA HIS A 426 13.41 -23.25 24.23
C HIS A 426 12.21 -22.61 24.96
N SER A 427 10.99 -23.10 24.73
CA SER A 427 9.80 -22.57 25.41
C SER A 427 9.91 -22.71 26.93
N SER A 428 9.62 -21.62 27.64
CA SER A 428 9.92 -21.47 29.06
C SER A 428 8.75 -21.85 29.98
N THR A 429 7.52 -21.76 29.47
CA THR A 429 6.28 -22.02 30.22
C THR A 429 5.28 -22.79 29.38
N LYS A 430 4.30 -23.45 30.01
CA LYS A 430 3.22 -24.17 29.31
C LYS A 430 2.42 -23.25 28.36
N THR A 431 2.18 -22.01 28.80
CA THR A 431 1.50 -20.97 28.00
C THR A 431 2.35 -20.52 26.81
N ASP A 432 3.65 -20.34 27.03
CA ASP A 432 4.61 -19.98 25.97
C ASP A 432 4.68 -21.10 24.92
N LEU A 433 4.79 -22.37 25.33
CA LEU A 433 4.78 -23.53 24.42
C LEU A 433 3.50 -23.58 23.57
N ARG A 434 2.32 -23.41 24.19
CA ARG A 434 1.04 -23.34 23.45
C ARG A 434 1.01 -22.20 22.44
N SER A 435 1.50 -21.02 22.83
CA SER A 435 1.57 -19.86 21.95
C SER A 435 2.54 -20.08 20.79
N THR A 436 3.67 -20.76 21.05
CA THR A 436 4.73 -21.02 20.08
C THR A 436 4.26 -22.02 19.03
N VAL A 437 3.67 -23.16 19.42
CA VAL A 437 3.10 -24.15 18.48
C VAL A 437 2.03 -23.49 17.59
N LYS A 438 1.14 -22.67 18.17
CA LYS A 438 0.13 -21.92 17.40
C LYS A 438 0.74 -20.93 16.43
N THR A 439 1.82 -20.25 16.83
CA THR A 439 2.52 -19.27 16.00
C THR A 439 3.25 -19.95 14.84
N CYS A 440 3.94 -21.07 15.09
CA CYS A 440 4.57 -21.87 14.04
C CYS A 440 3.54 -22.36 13.01
N SER A 441 2.40 -22.91 13.48
CA SER A 441 1.32 -23.38 12.59
C SER A 441 0.73 -22.25 11.73
N ARG A 442 0.60 -21.03 12.26
CA ARG A 442 0.18 -19.85 11.49
C ARG A 442 1.15 -19.49 10.36
N PHE A 443 2.44 -19.77 10.54
CA PHE A 443 3.47 -19.58 9.51
C PHE A 443 3.58 -20.78 8.55
N GLY A 444 2.68 -21.76 8.64
CA GLY A 444 2.64 -22.93 7.76
C GLY A 444 3.58 -24.06 8.16
N GLN A 445 4.26 -23.96 9.30
CA GLN A 445 5.24 -24.95 9.77
C GLN A 445 4.82 -25.55 11.10
N VAL A 446 4.60 -26.87 11.12
CA VAL A 446 4.19 -27.58 12.34
C VAL A 446 5.44 -28.17 13.00
N PRO A 447 5.75 -27.81 14.26
CA PRO A 447 6.88 -28.39 14.97
C PRO A 447 6.77 -29.92 15.05
N SER A 448 7.89 -30.61 15.02
CA SER A 448 7.92 -32.08 15.01
C SER A 448 7.35 -32.66 16.30
N GLU A 449 6.69 -33.82 16.19
CA GLU A 449 6.09 -34.51 17.34
C GLU A 449 7.10 -34.73 18.47
N ARG A 450 8.33 -35.09 18.10
CA ARG A 450 9.42 -35.32 19.05
C ARG A 450 9.80 -34.05 19.82
N ALA A 451 9.84 -32.89 19.16
CA ALA A 451 10.18 -31.63 19.79
C ALA A 451 9.09 -31.18 20.78
N VAL A 452 7.81 -31.28 20.39
CA VAL A 452 6.67 -30.89 21.23
C VAL A 452 6.53 -31.80 22.45
N ARG A 453 6.70 -33.13 22.29
CA ARG A 453 6.68 -34.07 23.42
C ARG A 453 7.78 -33.77 24.42
N LYS A 454 9.02 -33.62 23.95
CA LYS A 454 10.19 -33.32 24.78
C LYS A 454 10.01 -32.01 25.57
N ALA A 455 9.52 -30.95 24.91
CA ALA A 455 9.27 -29.66 25.56
C ALA A 455 8.09 -29.74 26.55
N GLY A 456 7.02 -30.44 26.21
CA GLY A 456 5.85 -30.64 27.06
C GLY A 456 6.19 -31.43 28.34
N GLU A 457 6.97 -32.51 28.22
CA GLU A 457 7.47 -33.30 29.35
C GLU A 457 8.36 -32.45 30.28
N LYS A 458 9.30 -31.68 29.71
CA LYS A 458 10.17 -30.76 30.44
C LYS A 458 9.38 -29.72 31.25
N LEU A 459 8.23 -29.26 30.74
CA LEU A 459 7.37 -28.26 31.37
C LEU A 459 6.28 -28.88 32.27
N GLY A 460 6.30 -30.21 32.48
CA GLY A 460 5.35 -30.92 33.33
C GLY A 460 3.91 -30.89 32.80
N MET A 461 3.73 -30.84 31.49
CA MET A 461 2.42 -31.00 30.85
C MET A 461 1.97 -32.46 30.92
N THR A 462 0.67 -32.69 31.10
CA THR A 462 0.13 -34.06 31.07
C THR A 462 0.13 -34.60 29.64
N GLU A 463 0.14 -35.93 29.48
CA GLU A 463 0.05 -36.58 28.16
C GLU A 463 -1.15 -36.07 27.35
N ASN A 464 -2.29 -35.78 28.00
CA ASN A 464 -3.45 -35.21 27.34
C ASN A 464 -3.19 -33.77 26.83
N GLU A 465 -2.50 -32.93 27.61
CA GLU A 465 -2.15 -31.56 27.20
C GLU A 465 -1.09 -31.53 26.08
N ILE A 466 -0.20 -32.53 26.05
CA ILE A 466 0.80 -32.71 24.98
C ILE A 466 0.09 -33.20 23.71
N LEU A 467 -0.83 -34.15 23.83
CA LEU A 467 -1.65 -34.62 22.70
C LEU A 467 -2.57 -33.52 22.15
N GLU A 468 -3.11 -32.64 22.99
CA GLU A 468 -3.85 -31.43 22.58
C GLU A 468 -3.03 -30.52 21.65
N LEU A 469 -1.72 -30.42 21.90
CA LEU A 469 -0.79 -29.63 21.07
C LEU A 469 -0.38 -30.33 19.78
N LEU A 470 -0.33 -31.66 19.81
CA LEU A 470 0.13 -32.49 18.69
C LEU A 470 -0.97 -32.78 17.68
N ASN A 471 -2.23 -32.88 18.13
CA ASN A 471 -3.34 -33.25 17.26
C ASN A 471 -4.70 -32.86 17.89
N PRO A 472 -5.46 -31.89 17.33
CA PRO A 472 -6.80 -31.48 17.82
C PRO A 472 -7.88 -32.54 17.51
N SER A 473 -7.60 -33.81 17.78
CA SER A 473 -8.46 -34.94 17.42
C SER A 473 -9.87 -34.82 18.00
N PHE A 474 -10.85 -35.31 17.24
CA PHE A 474 -12.26 -35.48 17.64
C PHE A 474 -12.41 -36.02 19.08
N GLU A 475 -11.55 -36.94 19.51
CA GLU A 475 -11.59 -37.55 20.86
C GLU A 475 -11.23 -36.57 21.98
N VAL A 476 -10.38 -35.57 21.73
CA VAL A 476 -10.06 -34.52 22.71
C VAL A 476 -11.27 -33.63 22.94
N ILE A 477 -11.89 -33.15 21.86
CA ILE A 477 -13.08 -32.29 21.94
C ILE A 477 -14.23 -33.05 22.62
N LYS A 478 -14.42 -34.33 22.25
CA LYS A 478 -15.40 -35.22 22.88
C LYS A 478 -15.18 -35.37 24.38
N LYS A 479 -13.95 -35.57 24.85
CA LYS A 479 -13.62 -35.65 26.29
C LYS A 479 -13.90 -34.33 27.02
N LEU A 480 -13.60 -33.19 26.41
CA LEU A 480 -13.89 -31.87 26.99
C LEU A 480 -15.39 -31.62 27.15
N ILE A 481 -16.19 -32.01 26.14
CA ILE A 481 -17.65 -31.94 26.20
C ILE A 481 -18.18 -32.92 27.26
N GLN A 482 -17.64 -34.14 27.34
CA GLN A 482 -17.98 -35.12 28.38
C GLN A 482 -17.68 -34.63 29.80
N ALA A 483 -16.57 -33.91 29.98
CA ALA A 483 -16.15 -33.29 31.23
C ALA A 483 -16.97 -32.03 31.57
N GLY A 484 -17.88 -31.57 30.69
CA GLY A 484 -18.75 -30.43 30.93
C GLY A 484 -18.03 -29.08 30.83
N VAL A 485 -16.91 -29.00 30.11
CA VAL A 485 -16.19 -27.73 29.92
C VAL A 485 -17.07 -26.76 29.13
N GLY A 486 -17.43 -25.64 29.75
CA GLY A 486 -18.33 -24.62 29.18
C GLY A 486 -17.62 -23.41 28.59
N ASP A 487 -16.36 -23.52 28.19
CA ASP A 487 -15.61 -22.40 27.58
C ASP A 487 -15.85 -22.36 26.07
N PHE A 488 -16.68 -21.41 25.62
CA PHE A 488 -17.05 -21.25 24.21
C PHE A 488 -15.82 -20.99 23.33
N ASP A 489 -14.97 -20.01 23.70
CA ASP A 489 -13.83 -19.61 22.88
C ASP A 489 -12.83 -20.74 22.71
N ARG A 490 -12.57 -21.49 23.80
CA ARG A 490 -11.72 -22.67 23.78
C ARG A 490 -12.29 -23.73 22.83
N LEU A 491 -13.56 -24.08 22.98
CA LEU A 491 -14.19 -25.13 22.16
C LEU A 491 -14.31 -24.71 20.69
N HIS A 492 -14.70 -23.47 20.42
CA HIS A 492 -14.80 -22.94 19.06
C HIS A 492 -13.44 -23.00 18.36
N SER A 493 -12.36 -22.56 19.02
CA SER A 493 -11.02 -22.61 18.42
C SER A 493 -10.54 -24.04 18.13
N LEU A 494 -10.88 -24.99 18.99
CA LEU A 494 -10.53 -26.40 18.79
C LEU A 494 -11.33 -27.00 17.62
N VAL A 495 -12.65 -26.79 17.59
CA VAL A 495 -13.53 -27.29 16.52
C VAL A 495 -13.15 -26.69 15.16
N SER A 496 -12.93 -25.37 15.10
CA SER A 496 -12.57 -24.68 13.85
C SER A 496 -11.21 -25.10 13.30
N SER A 497 -10.26 -25.46 14.17
CA SER A 497 -8.90 -25.87 13.77
C SER A 497 -8.77 -27.37 13.42
N ALA A 498 -9.75 -28.18 13.83
CA ALA A 498 -9.66 -29.64 13.77
C ALA A 498 -10.04 -30.26 12.42
N GLY A 499 -10.67 -29.51 11.51
CA GLY A 499 -11.06 -30.03 10.18
C GLY A 499 -11.99 -31.24 10.25
N LEU A 500 -12.94 -31.23 11.19
CA LEU A 500 -13.82 -32.37 11.49
C LEU A 500 -14.81 -32.65 10.36
N SER A 501 -15.14 -33.93 10.15
CA SER A 501 -16.22 -34.34 9.23
C SER A 501 -17.60 -34.03 9.80
N ASP A 502 -18.61 -33.88 8.92
CA ASP A 502 -20.00 -33.65 9.33
C ASP A 502 -20.53 -34.70 10.32
N HIS A 503 -20.14 -35.96 10.15
CA HIS A 503 -20.49 -37.04 11.06
C HIS A 503 -19.87 -36.86 12.45
N GLN A 504 -18.61 -36.43 12.52
CA GLN A 504 -17.94 -36.14 13.79
C GLN A 504 -18.56 -34.92 14.47
N LEU A 505 -18.85 -33.85 13.72
CA LEU A 505 -19.55 -32.66 14.25
C LEU A 505 -20.92 -33.03 14.81
N GLN A 506 -21.65 -33.92 14.12
CA GLN A 506 -22.95 -34.38 14.59
C GLN A 506 -22.85 -35.24 15.87
N GLN A 507 -21.83 -36.09 15.98
CA GLN A 507 -21.56 -36.84 17.21
C GLN A 507 -21.19 -35.93 18.40
N LEU A 508 -20.38 -34.89 18.17
CA LEU A 508 -20.06 -33.91 19.20
C LEU A 508 -21.29 -33.08 19.59
N ALA A 509 -22.14 -32.73 18.62
CA ALA A 509 -23.36 -31.98 18.86
C ALA A 509 -24.38 -32.79 19.66
N ASP A 510 -24.55 -34.08 19.35
CA ASP A 510 -25.39 -35.01 20.08
C ASP A 510 -24.91 -35.12 21.54
N LEU A 511 -23.61 -35.32 21.74
CA LEU A 511 -22.99 -35.38 23.05
C LEU A 511 -23.15 -34.06 23.84
N ALA A 512 -22.97 -32.90 23.18
CA ALA A 512 -23.15 -31.60 23.80
C ALA A 512 -24.60 -31.35 24.23
N ALA A 513 -25.57 -31.78 23.40
CA ALA A 513 -26.99 -31.70 23.71
C ALA A 513 -27.38 -32.62 24.88
N GLU A 514 -26.89 -33.87 24.89
CA GLU A 514 -27.10 -34.82 26.00
C GLU A 514 -26.56 -34.30 27.32
N LYS A 515 -25.39 -33.64 27.29
CA LYS A 515 -24.74 -33.06 28.46
C LYS A 515 -25.29 -31.70 28.88
N GLY A 516 -26.24 -31.13 28.13
CA GLY A 516 -26.77 -29.79 28.43
C GLY A 516 -25.73 -28.67 28.24
N ASN A 517 -24.66 -28.91 27.48
CA ASN A 517 -23.56 -27.95 27.30
C ASN A 517 -23.87 -26.98 26.15
N GLN A 518 -24.53 -25.88 26.48
CA GLN A 518 -24.92 -24.82 25.53
C GLN A 518 -23.72 -24.23 24.78
N ASN A 519 -22.59 -24.01 25.46
CA ASN A 519 -21.43 -23.36 24.86
C ASN A 519 -20.71 -24.29 23.87
N ALA A 520 -20.62 -25.59 24.18
CA ALA A 520 -20.13 -26.58 23.23
C ALA A 520 -21.02 -26.71 22.00
N LEU A 521 -22.35 -26.75 22.21
CA LEU A 521 -23.30 -26.83 21.11
C LEU A 521 -23.26 -25.56 20.25
N GLY A 522 -23.08 -24.39 20.86
CA GLY A 522 -22.84 -23.12 20.18
C GLY A 522 -21.56 -23.11 19.36
N ALA A 523 -20.44 -23.59 19.91
CA ALA A 523 -19.17 -23.68 19.20
C ALA A 523 -19.27 -24.55 17.94
N ILE A 524 -19.99 -25.67 18.03
CA ILE A 524 -20.27 -26.55 16.88
C ILE A 524 -21.24 -25.88 15.90
N ALA A 525 -22.23 -25.14 16.40
CA ALA A 525 -23.21 -24.42 15.59
C ALA A 525 -22.59 -23.34 14.69
N HIS A 526 -21.47 -22.73 15.11
CA HIS A 526 -20.70 -21.78 14.30
C HIS A 526 -20.00 -22.42 13.09
N GLU A 527 -19.69 -23.72 13.16
CA GLU A 527 -19.06 -24.48 12.08
C GLU A 527 -20.11 -25.22 11.22
N ASN A 528 -21.06 -25.93 11.85
CA ASN A 528 -22.16 -26.61 11.17
C ASN A 528 -23.45 -26.53 11.99
N PHE A 529 -24.29 -25.56 11.66
CA PHE A 529 -25.57 -25.32 12.35
C PHE A 529 -26.56 -26.49 12.17
N GLY A 530 -26.54 -27.16 11.02
CA GLY A 530 -27.37 -28.33 10.75
C GLY A 530 -27.05 -29.51 11.69
N ALA A 531 -25.76 -29.75 11.94
CA ALA A 531 -25.30 -30.76 12.91
C ALA A 531 -25.70 -30.39 14.35
N ALA A 532 -25.58 -29.10 14.71
CA ALA A 532 -26.03 -28.60 16.02
C ALA A 532 -27.54 -28.76 16.23
N LEU A 533 -28.36 -28.57 15.19
CA LEU A 533 -29.81 -28.79 15.25
C LEU A 533 -30.24 -30.25 15.13
N GLY A 534 -29.32 -31.16 14.76
CA GLY A 534 -29.63 -32.58 14.55
C GLY A 534 -30.38 -32.86 13.23
N MET A 535 -30.30 -31.96 12.25
CA MET A 535 -30.99 -32.07 10.95
C MET A 535 -30.50 -33.23 10.07
N GLY A 536 -29.33 -33.81 10.37
CA GLY A 536 -28.78 -34.96 9.64
C GLY A 536 -29.45 -36.32 9.90
N ARG A 537 -30.52 -36.39 10.71
CA ARG A 537 -31.15 -37.66 11.12
C ARG A 537 -32.08 -38.33 10.10
N GLN A 538 -32.27 -37.80 8.89
CA GLN A 538 -33.11 -38.44 7.87
C GLN A 538 -32.49 -38.37 6.46
N ARG A 539 -31.47 -39.19 6.23
CA ARG A 539 -31.13 -39.71 4.88
C ARG A 539 -30.42 -41.07 4.98
N GLY A 540 -30.87 -41.91 5.90
CA GLY A 540 -30.47 -43.32 5.96
C GLY A 540 -31.37 -44.15 5.04
N TYR A 541 -30.76 -44.83 4.07
CA TYR A 541 -31.38 -45.87 3.25
C TYR A 541 -32.06 -46.92 4.15
N GLY A 542 -33.38 -47.04 4.06
CA GLY A 542 -34.09 -48.20 4.62
C GLY A 542 -35.46 -47.91 5.24
N GLN A 543 -36.48 -47.65 4.41
CA GLN A 543 -37.82 -48.24 4.62
C GLN A 543 -38.71 -47.92 3.42
N ARG A 544 -38.98 -48.95 2.61
CA ARG A 544 -40.04 -48.93 1.60
C ARG A 544 -41.11 -49.93 2.04
N TYR A 545 -42.36 -49.46 1.96
CA TYR A 545 -43.63 -50.17 2.02
C TYR A 545 -44.13 -50.70 3.36
N GLY A 546 -45.03 -49.91 3.96
CA GLY A 546 -45.96 -50.35 5.01
C GLY A 546 -47.00 -49.27 5.27
N SER A 547 -48.21 -49.50 4.75
CA SER A 547 -49.44 -48.71 4.93
C SER A 547 -49.71 -48.28 6.37
N GLY A 548 -50.13 -47.02 6.58
CA GLY A 548 -50.72 -46.55 7.83
C GLY A 548 -50.41 -45.09 8.13
N GLY A 549 -51.41 -44.22 7.96
CA GLY A 549 -51.29 -42.78 8.17
C GLY A 549 -50.66 -42.41 9.52
N SER A 550 -49.57 -41.66 9.46
CA SER A 550 -49.13 -40.78 10.54
C SER A 550 -48.22 -39.69 9.95
N THR A 551 -48.55 -38.47 10.33
CA THR A 551 -47.90 -37.18 10.07
C THR A 551 -46.36 -37.28 10.14
N PRO A 552 -45.58 -36.52 9.35
CA PRO A 552 -44.13 -36.42 9.53
C PRO A 552 -43.80 -35.71 10.85
N ALA A 553 -43.80 -36.45 11.96
CA ALA A 553 -43.40 -35.98 13.28
C ALA A 553 -41.95 -36.40 13.57
N GLY A 554 -41.01 -35.78 12.85
CA GLY A 554 -39.59 -35.76 13.18
C GLY A 554 -39.16 -34.34 13.47
N GLY A 555 -39.85 -33.66 14.40
CA GLY A 555 -39.55 -32.27 14.76
C GLY A 555 -38.15 -32.16 15.39
N ILE A 556 -37.45 -31.07 15.05
CA ILE A 556 -36.22 -30.68 15.74
C ILE A 556 -36.52 -30.60 17.24
N ASP A 557 -35.70 -31.24 18.08
CA ASP A 557 -35.86 -31.18 19.54
C ASP A 557 -35.78 -29.71 19.99
N LYS A 558 -36.89 -29.20 20.51
CA LYS A 558 -37.05 -27.80 20.91
C LYS A 558 -35.99 -27.39 21.94
N LYS A 559 -35.65 -28.29 22.87
CA LYS A 559 -34.64 -28.03 23.91
C LYS A 559 -33.24 -27.90 23.29
N ARG A 560 -32.90 -28.78 22.36
CA ARG A 560 -31.63 -28.72 21.61
C ARG A 560 -31.55 -27.47 20.74
N ALA A 561 -32.63 -27.11 20.06
CA ALA A 561 -32.70 -25.90 19.24
C ALA A 561 -32.55 -24.63 20.08
N ASP A 562 -33.20 -24.57 21.24
CA ASP A 562 -33.07 -23.44 22.19
C ASP A 562 -31.63 -23.31 22.69
N MET A 563 -30.95 -24.42 23.00
CA MET A 563 -29.54 -24.42 23.37
C MET A 563 -28.62 -24.00 22.22
N ALA A 564 -28.83 -24.52 20.99
CA ALA A 564 -28.02 -24.16 19.84
C ALA A 564 -28.13 -22.66 19.54
N ILE A 565 -29.36 -22.12 19.52
CA ILE A 565 -29.62 -20.69 19.31
C ILE A 565 -29.04 -19.85 20.44
N GLY A 566 -29.21 -20.26 21.70
CA GLY A 566 -28.63 -19.56 22.84
C GLY A 566 -27.10 -19.54 22.81
N GLY A 567 -26.47 -20.61 22.30
CA GLY A 567 -25.02 -20.71 22.15
C GLY A 567 -24.45 -19.87 21.00
N LEU A 568 -25.24 -19.55 19.96
CA LEU A 568 -24.78 -18.72 18.84
C LEU A 568 -24.35 -17.32 19.27
N LEU A 569 -25.01 -16.76 20.28
CA LEU A 569 -24.71 -15.42 20.83
C LEU A 569 -23.34 -15.34 21.50
N GLY A 570 -22.72 -16.47 21.83
CA GLY A 570 -21.37 -16.53 22.40
C GLY A 570 -20.25 -16.30 21.39
N GLY A 571 -20.53 -16.36 20.08
CA GLY A 571 -19.53 -16.26 19.03
C GLY A 571 -19.62 -15.01 18.15
N PRO A 572 -18.81 -14.93 17.08
CA PRO A 572 -18.76 -13.76 16.21
C PRO A 572 -20.12 -13.47 15.55
N ALA A 573 -20.62 -12.24 15.68
CA ALA A 573 -21.89 -11.84 15.10
C ALA A 573 -21.94 -12.00 13.57
N THR A 574 -20.81 -11.83 12.89
CA THR A 574 -20.67 -12.05 11.44
C THR A 574 -21.00 -13.48 11.02
N ASN A 575 -20.63 -14.46 11.86
CA ASN A 575 -20.90 -15.88 11.59
C ASN A 575 -22.40 -16.17 11.70
N VAL A 576 -23.13 -15.50 12.60
CA VAL A 576 -24.59 -15.67 12.71
C VAL A 576 -25.32 -15.19 11.46
N ILE A 577 -24.84 -14.09 10.85
CA ILE A 577 -25.36 -13.64 9.55
C ILE A 577 -25.07 -14.66 8.46
N LYS A 578 -23.85 -15.22 8.42
CA LYS A 578 -23.50 -16.31 7.49
C LYS A 578 -24.43 -17.52 7.69
N ILE A 579 -24.66 -17.94 8.93
CA ILE A 579 -25.56 -19.06 9.27
C ILE A 579 -26.98 -18.78 8.78
N TRP A 580 -27.49 -17.56 8.93
CA TRP A 580 -28.80 -17.19 8.39
C TRP A 580 -28.87 -17.44 6.87
N PHE A 581 -27.94 -16.89 6.10
CA PHE A 581 -27.95 -17.07 4.64
C PHE A 581 -27.71 -18.52 4.21
N SER A 582 -26.98 -19.32 5.00
CA SER A 582 -26.75 -20.74 4.73
C SER A 582 -27.98 -21.62 4.99
N TYR A 583 -28.80 -21.33 6.01
CA TYR A 583 -29.83 -22.26 6.49
C TYR A 583 -31.27 -21.72 6.46
N ARG A 584 -31.53 -20.45 6.10
CA ARG A 584 -32.88 -19.83 6.13
C ARG A 584 -33.95 -20.57 5.32
N ASP A 585 -33.57 -21.36 4.34
CA ASP A 585 -34.49 -22.12 3.48
C ASP A 585 -34.79 -23.53 4.01
N ASP A 586 -33.90 -24.07 4.85
CA ASP A 586 -34.00 -25.42 5.41
C ASP A 586 -34.56 -25.44 6.85
N LEU A 587 -34.78 -24.26 7.45
CA LEU A 587 -35.25 -24.14 8.83
C LEU A 587 -36.79 -24.18 8.96
N PRO A 588 -37.32 -24.86 10.00
CA PRO A 588 -38.75 -24.79 10.33
C PRO A 588 -39.21 -23.35 10.64
N PRO A 589 -40.49 -23.01 10.40
CA PRO A 589 -40.99 -21.63 10.53
C PRO A 589 -40.71 -20.97 11.90
N GLU A 590 -40.89 -21.69 13.01
CA GLU A 590 -40.64 -21.15 14.36
C GLU A 590 -39.16 -20.81 14.59
N LEU A 591 -38.23 -21.68 14.15
CA LEU A 591 -36.80 -21.45 14.30
C LEU A 591 -36.27 -20.42 13.31
N LYS A 592 -36.82 -20.43 12.09
CA LYS A 592 -36.52 -19.42 11.06
C LYS A 592 -36.85 -18.02 11.58
N GLN A 593 -38.02 -17.82 12.18
CA GLN A 593 -38.38 -16.51 12.72
C GLN A 593 -37.45 -16.08 13.85
N ARG A 594 -37.12 -16.98 14.79
CA ARG A 594 -36.19 -16.69 15.89
C ARG A 594 -34.78 -16.34 15.40
N LEU A 595 -34.23 -17.12 14.47
CA LEU A 595 -32.92 -16.85 13.89
C LEU A 595 -32.92 -15.55 13.09
N ARG A 596 -34.01 -15.23 12.37
CA ARG A 596 -34.20 -13.96 11.66
C ARG A 596 -34.13 -12.78 12.63
N ASP A 597 -34.83 -12.84 13.76
CA ASP A 597 -34.86 -11.76 14.73
C ASP A 597 -33.48 -11.53 15.38
N ILE A 598 -32.73 -12.61 15.64
CA ILE A 598 -31.35 -12.54 16.13
C ILE A 598 -30.42 -11.95 15.07
N ALA A 599 -30.46 -12.49 13.85
CA ALA A 599 -29.66 -12.01 12.72
C ALA A 599 -29.94 -10.53 12.45
N LYS A 600 -31.20 -10.09 12.51
CA LYS A 600 -31.60 -8.69 12.33
C LYS A 600 -30.95 -7.78 13.37
N ARG A 601 -31.02 -8.13 14.65
CA ARG A 601 -30.39 -7.36 15.75
C ARG A 601 -28.87 -7.30 15.60
N LEU A 602 -28.24 -8.43 15.28
CA LEU A 602 -26.79 -8.51 15.09
C LEU A 602 -26.32 -7.76 13.85
N LEU A 603 -27.09 -7.78 12.77
CA LEU A 603 -26.81 -7.04 11.54
C LEU A 603 -26.81 -5.52 11.80
N ILE A 604 -27.79 -5.04 12.56
CA ILE A 604 -27.87 -3.64 12.99
C ILE A 604 -26.65 -3.27 13.85
N ASP A 605 -26.31 -4.09 14.84
CA ASP A 605 -25.16 -3.87 15.72
C ASP A 605 -23.83 -3.87 14.96
N LEU A 606 -23.65 -4.80 14.02
CA LEU A 606 -22.47 -4.85 13.14
C LEU A 606 -22.35 -3.59 12.29
N GLY A 607 -23.44 -3.14 11.64
CA GLY A 607 -23.47 -1.90 10.88
C GLY A 607 -23.00 -0.69 11.71
N MET A 608 -23.52 -0.55 12.93
CA MET A 608 -23.10 0.50 13.87
C MET A 608 -21.61 0.38 14.25
N ARG A 609 -21.12 -0.83 14.52
CA ARG A 609 -19.72 -1.07 14.89
C ARG A 609 -18.76 -0.70 13.74
N PHE A 610 -19.06 -1.11 12.52
CA PHE A 610 -18.26 -0.78 11.34
C PHE A 610 -18.24 0.73 11.06
N ALA A 611 -19.39 1.39 11.19
CA ALA A 611 -19.49 2.85 11.10
C ALA A 611 -18.62 3.54 12.17
N ARG A 612 -18.74 3.14 13.45
CA ARG A 612 -17.96 3.71 14.56
C ARG A 612 -16.46 3.51 14.40
N ALA A 613 -16.04 2.31 14.02
CA ALA A 613 -14.63 1.97 13.86
C ALA A 613 -13.97 2.74 12.71
N THR A 614 -14.73 3.07 11.66
CA THR A 614 -14.18 3.69 10.44
C THR A 614 -14.33 5.21 10.43
N MET A 615 -15.43 5.76 10.95
CA MET A 615 -15.75 7.20 10.90
C MET A 615 -15.53 7.94 12.23
N GLY A 616 -15.35 7.22 13.34
CA GLY A 616 -15.11 7.81 14.66
C GLY A 616 -16.39 8.32 15.35
N SER A 617 -16.35 8.43 16.67
CA SER A 617 -17.50 8.74 17.54
C SER A 617 -18.08 10.15 17.35
N SER A 618 -17.32 11.09 16.79
CA SER A 618 -17.74 12.47 16.56
C SER A 618 -18.57 12.66 15.27
N MET A 619 -18.45 11.72 14.32
CA MET A 619 -19.17 11.75 13.04
C MET A 619 -20.51 11.00 13.11
N LEU A 620 -20.63 9.96 13.93
CA LEU A 620 -21.93 9.38 14.25
C LEU A 620 -22.69 10.37 15.13
N GLY A 621 -23.84 10.86 14.65
CA GLY A 621 -24.70 11.78 15.39
C GLY A 621 -24.96 11.29 16.80
N GLY A 622 -24.25 11.86 17.77
CA GLY A 622 -24.62 11.84 19.17
C GLY A 622 -25.81 12.78 19.39
N ILE A 623 -26.52 12.56 20.49
CA ILE A 623 -27.84 13.09 20.87
C ILE A 623 -27.92 14.64 20.99
N GLN A 624 -26.90 15.40 20.58
CA GLN A 624 -26.96 16.85 20.48
C GLN A 624 -26.36 17.32 19.15
N GLU A 625 -27.24 17.86 18.29
CA GLU A 625 -26.89 18.59 17.08
C GLU A 625 -26.04 19.81 17.48
N SER A 626 -24.73 19.79 17.22
CA SER A 626 -23.91 21.00 17.34
C SER A 626 -23.98 21.74 16.01
N THR A 627 -25.01 22.55 15.81
CA THR A 627 -25.13 23.47 14.68
C THR A 627 -24.12 24.60 14.87
N THR A 628 -23.03 24.61 14.09
CA THR A 628 -22.08 25.72 14.11
C THR A 628 -22.73 26.95 13.46
N VAL A 629 -22.69 28.11 14.12
CA VAL A 629 -23.24 29.37 13.57
C VAL A 629 -22.14 30.30 13.10
N ARG A 630 -22.39 31.03 12.01
CA ARG A 630 -21.48 32.06 11.47
C ARG A 630 -22.23 33.31 11.02
N PRO A 631 -21.57 34.49 10.93
CA PRO A 631 -22.16 35.69 10.35
C PRO A 631 -22.65 35.46 8.91
N PHE A 632 -23.81 36.02 8.61
CA PHE A 632 -24.44 36.06 7.30
C PHE A 632 -23.53 36.78 6.31
N ARG A 633 -23.45 36.25 5.10
CA ARG A 633 -22.73 36.83 3.98
C ARG A 633 -23.69 37.03 2.82
N ILE A 634 -23.46 38.08 2.05
CA ILE A 634 -24.21 38.33 0.81
C ILE A 634 -24.05 37.11 -0.11
N GLY A 635 -25.16 36.39 -0.32
CA GLY A 635 -25.22 35.11 -1.06
C GLY A 635 -25.75 33.93 -0.22
N ASP A 636 -25.88 34.07 1.09
CA ASP A 636 -26.51 33.06 1.95
C ASP A 636 -28.05 33.09 1.81
N GLU A 637 -28.68 31.92 1.88
CA GLU A 637 -30.15 31.81 1.89
C GLU A 637 -30.72 32.41 3.19
N ILE A 638 -31.74 33.27 3.06
CA ILE A 638 -32.38 33.97 4.19
C ILE A 638 -33.00 32.97 5.18
N ASP A 639 -33.47 31.82 4.68
CA ASP A 639 -34.10 30.77 5.48
C ASP A 639 -33.13 30.08 6.46
N LEU A 640 -31.82 30.24 6.27
CA LEU A 640 -30.80 29.65 7.14
C LEU A 640 -30.42 30.56 8.33
N ILE A 641 -30.98 31.77 8.40
CA ILE A 641 -30.77 32.71 9.50
C ILE A 641 -31.45 32.18 10.76
N ASN A 642 -30.65 31.89 11.78
CA ASN A 642 -31.14 31.54 13.11
C ASN A 642 -31.39 32.84 13.91
N LEU A 643 -32.64 33.28 13.92
CA LEU A 643 -33.03 34.52 14.59
C LEU A 643 -32.81 34.47 16.11
N GLU A 644 -32.97 33.31 16.75
CA GLU A 644 -32.77 33.17 18.19
C GLU A 644 -31.30 33.37 18.56
N GLU A 645 -30.40 32.65 17.89
CA GLU A 645 -28.96 32.79 18.13
C GLU A 645 -28.45 34.19 17.75
N THR A 646 -29.02 34.78 16.68
CA THR A 646 -28.75 36.17 16.28
C THR A 646 -29.11 37.15 17.39
N ILE A 647 -30.31 37.01 17.98
CA ILE A 647 -30.78 37.87 19.06
C ILE A 647 -29.91 37.68 20.30
N ASP A 648 -29.63 36.44 20.69
CA ASP A 648 -28.79 36.14 21.85
C ASP A 648 -27.37 36.67 21.69
N ALA A 649 -26.76 36.55 20.51
CA ALA A 649 -25.45 37.12 20.22
C ALA A 649 -25.45 38.66 20.29
N LEU A 650 -26.49 39.32 19.76
CA LEU A 650 -26.64 40.77 19.86
C LEU A 650 -26.82 41.24 21.31
N LEU A 651 -27.60 40.49 22.11
CA LEU A 651 -27.81 40.77 23.53
C LEU A 651 -26.53 40.53 24.35
N VAL A 652 -25.77 39.47 24.07
CA VAL A 652 -24.47 39.18 24.70
C VAL A 652 -23.44 40.25 24.36
N GLN A 653 -23.48 40.80 23.15
CA GLN A 653 -22.67 41.97 22.75
C GLN A 653 -23.15 43.28 23.39
N GLY A 654 -24.20 43.25 24.20
CA GLY A 654 -24.73 44.41 24.93
C GLY A 654 -25.59 45.34 24.09
N ARG A 655 -26.02 44.93 22.88
CA ARG A 655 -26.89 45.72 22.01
C ARG A 655 -28.34 45.56 22.46
N THR A 656 -28.90 46.63 23.04
CA THR A 656 -30.29 46.68 23.53
C THR A 656 -31.23 47.49 22.62
N ASN A 657 -30.70 48.06 21.52
CA ASN A 657 -31.45 48.87 20.57
C ASN A 657 -31.31 48.30 19.15
N PHE A 658 -32.32 47.54 18.71
CA PHE A 658 -32.37 46.86 17.40
C PHE A 658 -32.67 47.79 16.21
N ARG A 659 -32.54 49.12 16.36
CA ARG A 659 -32.79 50.08 15.28
C ARG A 659 -31.66 50.15 14.25
N ILE A 660 -30.48 49.64 14.59
CA ILE A 660 -29.32 49.57 13.69
C ILE A 660 -28.87 48.11 13.69
N ILE A 661 -29.16 47.40 12.60
CA ILE A 661 -28.76 46.02 12.36
C ILE A 661 -28.03 46.00 11.02
N GLU A 662 -26.83 45.45 11.01
CA GLU A 662 -26.01 45.23 9.82
C GLU A 662 -26.21 43.81 9.29
N ASP A 663 -25.91 43.57 8.02
CA ASP A 663 -26.01 42.25 7.41
C ASP A 663 -25.15 41.19 8.14
N THR A 664 -23.98 41.59 8.64
CA THR A 664 -23.10 40.71 9.42
C THR A 664 -23.61 40.38 10.83
N ASP A 665 -24.65 41.06 11.32
CA ASP A 665 -25.24 40.78 12.63
C ASP A 665 -26.09 39.49 12.62
N PHE A 666 -26.61 39.09 11.46
CA PHE A 666 -27.39 37.86 11.34
C PHE A 666 -26.50 36.63 11.42
N LEU A 667 -26.83 35.69 12.29
CA LEU A 667 -26.16 34.41 12.41
C LEU A 667 -26.91 33.34 11.61
N VAL A 668 -26.16 32.68 10.74
CA VAL A 668 -26.62 31.59 9.90
C VAL A 668 -26.15 30.28 10.51
N THR A 669 -27.06 29.35 10.68
CA THR A 669 -26.75 27.98 11.07
C THR A 669 -26.08 27.26 9.90
N GLU A 670 -24.84 26.79 10.09
CA GLU A 670 -24.25 25.76 9.24
C GLU A 670 -25.01 24.47 9.51
N THR A 671 -26.12 24.27 8.81
CA THR A 671 -26.58 22.92 8.56
C THR A 671 -25.45 22.22 7.81
N TYR A 672 -24.89 21.16 8.38
CA TYR A 672 -23.97 20.22 7.70
C TYR A 672 -24.67 19.47 6.54
N GLN A 673 -25.76 20.02 5.99
CA GLN A 673 -26.45 19.53 4.81
C GLN A 673 -25.73 20.03 3.55
N GLY A 674 -25.59 19.14 2.56
CA GLY A 674 -25.36 19.56 1.18
C GLY A 674 -23.91 19.89 0.79
N HIS A 675 -22.91 19.43 1.54
CA HIS A 675 -21.56 19.40 0.97
C HIS A 675 -21.41 18.24 -0.01
N ARG A 676 -21.88 17.04 0.35
CA ARG A 676 -21.69 15.82 -0.45
C ARG A 676 -22.96 14.99 -0.54
N ALA A 677 -23.14 14.38 -1.70
CA ALA A 677 -24.14 13.35 -1.94
C ALA A 677 -23.46 12.07 -2.40
N PHE A 678 -23.82 10.94 -1.80
CA PHE A 678 -23.32 9.62 -2.12
C PHE A 678 -24.46 8.73 -2.58
N TYR A 679 -24.21 7.99 -3.67
CA TYR A 679 -25.15 7.00 -4.16
C TYR A 679 -24.42 5.68 -4.41
N TRP A 680 -24.80 4.63 -3.68
CA TRP A 680 -24.18 3.31 -3.77
C TRP A 680 -25.04 2.37 -4.59
N ALA A 681 -24.49 1.81 -5.65
CA ALA A 681 -25.09 0.70 -6.38
C ALA A 681 -24.22 -0.55 -6.16
N LEU A 682 -24.80 -1.55 -5.48
CA LEU A 682 -24.11 -2.78 -5.09
C LEU A 682 -24.68 -3.98 -5.84
N ASP A 683 -23.80 -4.74 -6.48
CA ASP A 683 -24.14 -5.94 -7.21
C ASP A 683 -24.63 -7.07 -6.28
N LYS A 684 -25.75 -7.67 -6.62
CA LYS A 684 -26.35 -8.87 -6.00
C LYS A 684 -26.65 -9.97 -7.03
N SER A 685 -25.91 -10.03 -8.12
CA SER A 685 -26.04 -11.04 -9.18
C SER A 685 -25.67 -12.46 -8.69
N GLY A 686 -25.81 -13.45 -9.56
CA GLY A 686 -25.58 -14.85 -9.24
C GLY A 686 -24.17 -15.15 -8.71
N SER A 687 -23.15 -14.36 -9.08
CA SER A 687 -21.78 -14.51 -8.54
C SER A 687 -21.69 -14.14 -7.05
N MET A 688 -22.68 -13.41 -6.54
CA MET A 688 -22.88 -13.06 -5.13
C MET A 688 -23.67 -14.11 -4.35
N ASN A 689 -24.08 -15.22 -4.98
CA ASN A 689 -24.83 -16.30 -4.34
C ASN A 689 -23.96 -17.18 -3.41
N ALA A 690 -23.34 -16.54 -2.41
CA ALA A 690 -22.62 -17.19 -1.33
C ALA A 690 -23.03 -16.52 0.00
N PRO A 691 -23.23 -17.30 1.08
CA PRO A 691 -23.66 -16.76 2.38
C PRO A 691 -22.76 -15.65 2.93
N GLU A 692 -21.46 -15.76 2.70
CA GLU A 692 -20.47 -14.76 3.11
C GLU A 692 -20.62 -13.45 2.32
N LYS A 693 -20.81 -13.54 1.00
CA LYS A 693 -20.92 -12.37 0.12
C LYS A 693 -22.20 -11.58 0.38
N LEU A 694 -23.35 -12.26 0.48
CA LEU A 694 -24.63 -11.62 0.83
C LEU A 694 -24.61 -11.04 2.24
N GLY A 695 -23.99 -11.76 3.20
CA GLY A 695 -23.81 -11.28 4.57
C GLY A 695 -23.00 -9.99 4.64
N MET A 696 -21.86 -9.93 3.94
CA MET A 696 -21.01 -8.73 3.91
C MET A 696 -21.66 -7.57 3.14
N LEU A 697 -22.43 -7.85 2.08
CA LEU A 697 -23.23 -6.85 1.38
C LEU A 697 -24.29 -6.24 2.31
N ALA A 698 -25.03 -7.06 3.05
CA ALA A 698 -26.00 -6.58 4.03
C ALA A 698 -25.33 -5.72 5.12
N ILE A 699 -24.19 -6.16 5.65
CA ILE A 699 -23.41 -5.39 6.63
C ILE A 699 -22.95 -4.05 6.04
N SER A 700 -22.51 -4.04 4.78
CA SER A 700 -22.06 -2.83 4.09
C SER A 700 -23.16 -1.78 3.98
N VAL A 701 -24.35 -2.18 3.52
CA VAL A 701 -25.51 -1.27 3.42
C VAL A 701 -25.86 -0.68 4.79
N MET A 702 -25.92 -1.54 5.82
CA MET A 702 -26.22 -1.10 7.18
C MET A 702 -25.15 -0.17 7.76
N ALA A 703 -23.88 -0.44 7.47
CA ALA A 703 -22.77 0.40 7.88
C ALA A 703 -22.86 1.78 7.20
N GLY A 704 -23.20 1.85 5.92
CA GLY A 704 -23.44 3.09 5.19
C GLY A 704 -24.60 3.90 5.76
N LEU A 705 -25.73 3.25 6.09
CA LEU A 705 -26.88 3.90 6.71
C LEU A 705 -26.58 4.55 8.06
N TYR A 706 -25.59 4.07 8.81
CA TYR A 706 -25.15 4.67 10.07
C TYR A 706 -23.98 5.64 9.91
N GLY A 707 -23.07 5.38 8.97
CA GLY A 707 -21.89 6.20 8.74
C GLY A 707 -22.19 7.51 8.02
N VAL A 708 -23.09 7.48 7.05
CA VAL A 708 -23.34 8.58 6.10
C VAL A 708 -24.62 9.37 6.48
N GLN A 709 -25.11 9.26 7.72
CA GLN A 709 -26.38 9.89 8.15
C GLN A 709 -26.41 11.42 8.02
N LYS A 710 -25.24 12.07 8.03
CA LYS A 710 -25.12 13.53 7.93
C LYS A 710 -25.11 14.04 6.48
N ASP A 711 -24.89 13.17 5.51
CA ASP A 711 -24.81 13.50 4.08
C ASP A 711 -26.04 12.98 3.32
N ASP A 712 -26.23 13.48 2.10
CA ASP A 712 -27.26 12.99 1.19
C ASP A 712 -26.88 11.58 0.71
N PHE A 713 -27.58 10.54 1.18
CA PHE A 713 -27.19 9.14 0.96
C PHE A 713 -28.32 8.30 0.36
N GLY A 714 -28.03 7.69 -0.80
CA GLY A 714 -28.87 6.69 -1.44
C GLY A 714 -28.13 5.36 -1.65
N VAL A 715 -28.86 4.25 -1.63
CA VAL A 715 -28.29 2.91 -1.86
C VAL A 715 -29.29 1.99 -2.55
N VAL A 716 -28.79 1.22 -3.52
CA VAL A 716 -29.53 0.23 -4.29
C VAL A 716 -28.75 -1.06 -4.44
N LEU A 717 -29.49 -2.15 -4.55
CA LEU A 717 -28.96 -3.47 -4.89
C LEU A 717 -29.43 -3.85 -6.28
N PHE A 718 -28.54 -4.31 -7.16
CA PHE A 718 -28.91 -4.63 -8.54
C PHE A 718 -28.44 -6.02 -8.99
N ASP A 719 -29.26 -6.67 -9.81
CA ASP A 719 -28.93 -7.81 -10.66
C ASP A 719 -29.54 -7.57 -12.05
N HIS A 720 -30.40 -8.43 -12.61
CA HIS A 720 -31.28 -8.04 -13.73
C HIS A 720 -32.33 -6.98 -13.37
N GLU A 721 -32.68 -6.84 -12.10
CA GLU A 721 -33.60 -5.84 -11.55
C GLU A 721 -32.88 -5.02 -10.46
N THR A 722 -33.18 -3.73 -10.39
CA THR A 722 -32.65 -2.86 -9.33
C THR A 722 -33.67 -2.73 -8.20
N HIS A 723 -33.25 -3.06 -6.99
CA HIS A 723 -34.02 -2.87 -5.76
C HIS A 723 -33.52 -1.64 -5.02
N VAL A 724 -34.44 -0.70 -4.80
CA VAL A 724 -34.16 0.53 -4.07
C VAL A 724 -34.22 0.25 -2.57
N VAL A 725 -33.12 0.50 -1.87
CA VAL A 725 -33.07 0.34 -0.40
C VAL A 725 -33.33 1.68 0.29
N LYS A 726 -32.76 2.76 -0.24
CA LYS A 726 -32.98 4.14 0.21
C LYS A 726 -32.69 5.10 -0.92
N GLU A 727 -33.60 6.02 -1.19
CA GLU A 727 -33.34 7.16 -2.07
C GLU A 727 -32.69 8.33 -1.30
N ILE A 728 -31.99 9.23 -2.00
CA ILE A 728 -31.42 10.43 -1.38
C ILE A 728 -32.53 11.33 -0.79
N ALA A 729 -33.68 11.41 -1.48
CA ALA A 729 -34.83 12.18 -1.02
C ALA A 729 -35.46 11.63 0.28
N GLU A 730 -35.27 10.34 0.56
CA GLU A 730 -35.81 9.67 1.75
C GLU A 730 -34.94 9.96 2.97
N ARG A 731 -35.28 11.03 3.70
CA ARG A 731 -34.53 11.46 4.88
C ARG A 731 -34.56 10.45 6.03
N ASN A 732 -35.71 9.79 6.23
CA ASN A 732 -35.93 8.87 7.35
C ASN A 732 -36.35 7.50 6.81
N VAL A 733 -35.47 6.51 6.94
CA VAL A 733 -35.78 5.11 6.63
C VAL A 733 -35.75 4.29 7.92
N SER A 734 -36.74 3.40 8.07
CA SER A 734 -36.75 2.44 9.18
C SER A 734 -35.61 1.45 9.00
N VAL A 735 -34.56 1.62 9.82
CA VAL A 735 -33.38 0.74 9.81
C VAL A 735 -33.77 -0.72 10.09
N ASP A 736 -34.80 -0.90 10.91
CA ASP A 736 -35.39 -2.22 11.20
C ASP A 736 -36.03 -2.86 9.96
N ASN A 737 -36.69 -2.08 9.10
CA ASN A 737 -37.29 -2.62 7.88
C ASN A 737 -36.20 -2.96 6.87
N VAL A 738 -35.23 -2.06 6.67
CA VAL A 738 -34.09 -2.31 5.76
C VAL A 738 -33.31 -3.54 6.20
N ALA A 739 -32.99 -3.70 7.48
CA ALA A 739 -32.33 -4.89 7.97
C ALA A 739 -33.14 -6.17 7.70
N SER A 740 -34.47 -6.09 7.74
CA SER A 740 -35.35 -7.21 7.38
C SER A 740 -35.27 -7.54 5.89
N ASP A 741 -35.37 -6.52 5.04
CA ASP A 741 -35.36 -6.66 3.59
C ASP A 741 -34.02 -7.19 3.09
N LEU A 742 -32.91 -6.71 3.67
CA LEU A 742 -31.55 -7.21 3.39
C LEU A 742 -31.37 -8.69 3.76
N LEU A 743 -31.99 -9.15 4.85
CA LEU A 743 -31.93 -10.56 5.26
C LEU A 743 -32.79 -11.47 4.36
N ASP A 744 -33.82 -10.92 3.72
CA ASP A 744 -34.64 -11.64 2.74
C ASP A 744 -34.07 -11.55 1.31
N ALA A 745 -33.09 -10.68 1.08
CA ALA A 745 -32.44 -10.51 -0.22
C ALA A 745 -31.86 -11.84 -0.75
N ARG A 746 -32.06 -12.07 -2.05
CA ARG A 746 -31.50 -13.21 -2.79
C ARG A 746 -30.66 -12.70 -3.94
N ALA A 747 -29.61 -13.46 -4.23
CA ALA A 747 -28.88 -13.27 -5.47
C ALA A 747 -29.77 -13.66 -6.65
N GLY A 748 -29.94 -12.77 -7.62
CA GLY A 748 -30.72 -13.07 -8.84
C GLY A 748 -29.84 -13.43 -10.02
N GLY A 749 -30.47 -13.68 -11.17
CA GLY A 749 -29.79 -14.02 -12.41
C GLY A 749 -29.45 -12.77 -13.22
N GLY A 750 -28.25 -12.75 -13.84
CA GLY A 750 -27.78 -11.62 -14.65
C GLY A 750 -27.24 -10.44 -13.84
N THR A 751 -26.62 -9.50 -14.55
CA THR A 751 -26.01 -8.30 -13.97
C THR A 751 -26.32 -7.11 -14.90
N GLY A 752 -27.34 -6.33 -14.57
CA GLY A 752 -27.81 -5.17 -15.33
C GLY A 752 -27.57 -3.87 -14.54
N GLY A 753 -26.61 -3.07 -15.00
CA GLY A 753 -26.19 -1.86 -14.31
C GLY A 753 -26.97 -0.60 -14.70
N ALA A 754 -27.60 -0.56 -15.87
CA ALA A 754 -28.06 0.68 -16.48
C ALA A 754 -29.13 1.39 -15.65
N PHE A 755 -30.12 0.64 -15.13
CA PHE A 755 -31.19 1.22 -14.32
C PHE A 755 -30.65 1.79 -13.00
N SER A 756 -29.64 1.15 -12.40
CA SER A 756 -29.00 1.67 -11.17
C SER A 756 -28.29 3.00 -11.42
N ILE A 757 -27.67 3.17 -12.59
CA ILE A 757 -27.01 4.41 -13.03
C ILE A 757 -28.07 5.48 -13.35
N GLU A 758 -29.16 5.13 -14.01
CA GLU A 758 -30.27 6.04 -14.30
C GLU A 758 -30.92 6.58 -13.01
N LEU A 759 -31.15 5.70 -12.03
CA LEU A 759 -31.71 6.10 -10.74
C LEU A 759 -30.72 6.97 -9.95
N ALA A 760 -29.42 6.69 -10.03
CA ALA A 760 -28.39 7.54 -9.46
C ALA A 760 -28.41 8.95 -10.08
N LEU A 761 -28.47 9.06 -11.41
CA LEU A 761 -28.56 10.35 -12.12
C LEU A 761 -29.79 11.15 -11.64
N LYS A 762 -30.96 10.51 -11.56
CA LYS A 762 -32.19 11.13 -11.05
C LYS A 762 -32.05 11.61 -9.60
N ASN A 763 -31.53 10.76 -8.72
CA ASN A 763 -31.30 11.12 -7.31
C ASN A 763 -30.31 12.28 -7.17
N PHE A 764 -29.31 12.36 -8.07
CA PHE A 764 -28.36 13.46 -8.09
C PHE A 764 -28.90 14.76 -8.68
N GLU A 765 -29.98 14.73 -9.46
CA GLU A 765 -30.70 15.93 -9.91
C GLU A 765 -31.47 16.59 -8.76
N ASP A 766 -32.03 15.77 -7.86
CA ASP A 766 -32.87 16.23 -6.74
C ASP A 766 -32.06 16.75 -5.54
N THR A 767 -30.75 16.46 -5.47
CA THR A 767 -29.86 16.94 -4.40
C THR A 767 -29.20 18.28 -4.72
N LYS A 768 -29.13 19.15 -3.71
CA LYS A 768 -28.39 20.42 -3.73
C LYS A 768 -26.90 20.27 -3.35
N ALA A 769 -26.40 19.04 -3.21
CA ALA A 769 -25.02 18.80 -2.76
C ALA A 769 -23.97 19.35 -3.74
N LYS A 770 -22.91 19.98 -3.19
CA LYS A 770 -21.79 20.54 -3.97
C LYS A 770 -20.92 19.49 -4.63
N GLU A 771 -20.69 18.36 -3.95
CA GLU A 771 -19.95 17.23 -4.47
C GLU A 771 -20.86 16.02 -4.61
N LYS A 772 -20.86 15.37 -5.76
CA LYS A 772 -21.71 14.21 -6.04
C LYS A 772 -20.84 13.01 -6.36
N VAL A 773 -21.02 11.90 -5.66
CA VAL A 773 -20.18 10.71 -5.79
C VAL A 773 -21.04 9.46 -5.97
N PHE A 774 -20.92 8.85 -7.14
CA PHE A 774 -21.56 7.57 -7.44
C PHE A 774 -20.55 6.43 -7.21
N ILE A 775 -20.90 5.45 -6.39
CA ILE A 775 -20.07 4.26 -6.15
C ILE A 775 -20.78 3.05 -6.75
N PHE A 776 -20.10 2.36 -7.66
CA PHE A 776 -20.60 1.23 -8.41
C PHE A 776 -19.76 -0.01 -8.13
N SER A 777 -20.29 -0.98 -7.39
CA SER A 777 -19.57 -2.19 -6.95
C SER A 777 -20.05 -3.43 -7.69
N THR A 778 -19.22 -3.99 -8.57
CA THR A 778 -19.56 -5.16 -9.42
C THR A 778 -18.29 -5.84 -9.97
N ASP A 779 -18.42 -7.08 -10.45
CA ASP A 779 -17.38 -7.79 -11.21
C ASP A 779 -17.28 -7.34 -12.68
N MET A 780 -18.10 -6.37 -13.11
CA MET A 780 -18.09 -5.75 -14.43
C MET A 780 -18.46 -6.69 -15.59
N TYR A 781 -19.07 -7.85 -15.31
CA TYR A 781 -19.71 -8.69 -16.33
C TYR A 781 -21.14 -8.23 -16.60
N LEU A 782 -21.30 -6.97 -17.00
CA LEU A 782 -22.61 -6.35 -17.23
C LEU A 782 -23.23 -6.84 -18.55
N SER A 783 -24.50 -7.22 -18.48
CA SER A 783 -25.34 -7.60 -19.63
C SER A 783 -25.73 -6.40 -20.52
N ASP A 784 -25.69 -5.19 -19.95
CA ASP A 784 -26.11 -3.91 -20.55
C ASP A 784 -24.97 -2.87 -20.55
N GLN A 785 -23.74 -3.34 -20.76
CA GLN A 785 -22.52 -2.53 -20.69
C GLN A 785 -22.57 -1.27 -21.56
N GLU A 786 -22.98 -1.38 -22.83
CA GLU A 786 -23.04 -0.23 -23.74
C GLU A 786 -23.99 0.85 -23.21
N ARG A 787 -25.14 0.45 -22.68
CA ARG A 787 -26.10 1.38 -22.10
C ARG A 787 -25.57 2.02 -20.80
N CYS A 788 -24.83 1.27 -20.00
CA CYS A 788 -24.14 1.81 -18.82
C CYS A 788 -23.11 2.87 -19.22
N GLU A 789 -22.35 2.64 -20.29
CA GLU A 789 -21.37 3.58 -20.82
C GLU A 789 -22.03 4.88 -21.33
N GLU A 790 -23.16 4.79 -22.05
CA GLU A 790 -23.95 5.96 -22.48
C GLU A 790 -24.47 6.78 -21.30
N LEU A 791 -24.99 6.13 -20.26
CA LEU A 791 -25.51 6.81 -19.07
C LEU A 791 -24.37 7.43 -18.24
N ALA A 792 -23.22 6.75 -18.17
CA ALA A 792 -22.02 7.22 -17.49
C ALA A 792 -21.47 8.51 -18.13
N GLU A 793 -21.57 8.71 -19.45
CA GLU A 793 -21.18 9.97 -20.10
C GLU A 793 -21.99 11.17 -19.58
N ARG A 794 -23.25 10.96 -19.16
CA ARG A 794 -24.12 12.01 -18.61
C ARG A 794 -23.70 12.46 -17.20
N MET A 795 -22.86 11.69 -16.50
CA MET A 795 -22.39 12.05 -15.16
C MET A 795 -21.41 13.24 -15.18
N LYS A 796 -20.61 13.37 -16.23
CA LYS A 796 -19.60 14.44 -16.39
C LYS A 796 -20.20 15.85 -16.36
N PRO A 797 -21.19 16.21 -17.19
CA PRO A 797 -21.77 17.57 -17.17
C PRO A 797 -22.46 17.91 -15.85
N LEU A 798 -22.81 16.90 -15.03
CA LEU A 798 -23.43 17.06 -13.72
C LEU A 798 -22.41 17.09 -12.56
N ASP A 799 -21.11 17.07 -12.85
CA ASP A 799 -20.01 17.01 -11.88
C ASP A 799 -20.13 15.83 -10.89
N ILE A 800 -20.64 14.69 -11.37
CA ILE A 800 -20.76 13.46 -10.59
C ILE A 800 -19.49 12.63 -10.76
N LYS A 801 -18.76 12.41 -9.66
CA LYS A 801 -17.56 11.57 -9.62
C LYS A 801 -17.96 10.10 -9.51
N MET A 802 -17.60 9.28 -10.50
CA MET A 802 -17.87 7.84 -10.47
C MET A 802 -16.68 7.06 -9.89
N ILE A 803 -16.95 6.14 -8.97
CA ILE A 803 -15.97 5.21 -8.41
C ILE A 803 -16.46 3.79 -8.68
N ILE A 804 -15.66 2.99 -9.37
CA ILE A 804 -15.98 1.60 -9.69
C ILE A 804 -15.17 0.70 -8.74
N LEU A 805 -15.87 -0.10 -7.94
CA LEU A 805 -15.26 -1.09 -7.05
C LEU A 805 -15.34 -2.47 -7.67
N VAL A 806 -14.18 -3.10 -7.87
CA VAL A 806 -14.05 -4.40 -8.53
C VAL A 806 -13.24 -5.37 -7.67
N PRO A 807 -13.53 -6.68 -7.66
CA PRO A 807 -12.69 -7.67 -6.99
C PRO A 807 -11.34 -7.80 -7.70
N LYS A 808 -10.22 -7.89 -6.95
CA LYS A 808 -8.86 -7.86 -7.50
C LYS A 808 -8.55 -8.98 -8.50
N THR A 809 -9.16 -10.15 -8.33
CA THR A 809 -8.79 -11.37 -9.05
C THR A 809 -9.80 -11.81 -10.12
N SER A 810 -11.02 -11.25 -10.13
CA SER A 810 -12.12 -11.80 -10.94
C SER A 810 -13.07 -10.71 -11.44
N TYR A 811 -12.61 -9.83 -12.33
CA TYR A 811 -13.43 -8.82 -12.97
C TYR A 811 -13.05 -8.57 -14.43
N ASN A 812 -13.95 -7.95 -15.18
CA ASN A 812 -13.68 -7.55 -16.56
C ASN A 812 -12.95 -6.19 -16.62
N ASN A 813 -11.62 -6.23 -16.66
CA ASN A 813 -10.77 -5.02 -16.69
C ASN A 813 -11.12 -4.08 -17.85
N GLN A 814 -11.38 -4.63 -19.04
CA GLN A 814 -11.67 -3.81 -20.22
C GLN A 814 -13.00 -3.07 -20.08
N ALA A 815 -14.04 -3.73 -19.55
CA ALA A 815 -15.33 -3.10 -19.30
C ALA A 815 -15.24 -2.03 -18.19
N ALA A 816 -14.46 -2.30 -17.13
CA ALA A 816 -14.21 -1.35 -16.04
C ALA A 816 -13.51 -0.08 -16.56
N ASP A 817 -12.43 -0.25 -17.33
CA ASP A 817 -11.67 0.86 -17.89
C ASP A 817 -12.48 1.68 -18.89
N ARG A 818 -13.30 1.04 -19.73
CA ARG A 818 -14.21 1.76 -20.64
C ARG A 818 -15.22 2.60 -19.87
N LEU A 819 -15.90 2.02 -18.87
CA LEU A 819 -16.90 2.74 -18.07
C LEU A 819 -16.27 3.90 -17.27
N ALA A 820 -15.08 3.69 -16.70
CA ALA A 820 -14.32 4.72 -15.99
C ALA A 820 -13.90 5.86 -16.94
N LYS A 821 -13.40 5.54 -18.14
CA LYS A 821 -13.03 6.56 -19.15
C LYS A 821 -14.23 7.41 -19.56
N LYS A 822 -15.40 6.80 -19.75
CA LYS A 822 -16.64 7.48 -20.15
C LYS A 822 -17.21 8.41 -19.07
N SER A 823 -17.09 8.01 -17.80
CA SER A 823 -17.53 8.81 -16.64
C SER A 823 -16.48 9.79 -16.09
N HIS A 824 -15.23 9.76 -16.57
CA HIS A 824 -14.07 10.33 -15.85
C HIS A 824 -13.93 9.80 -14.40
N GLY A 825 -14.35 8.55 -14.19
CA GLY A 825 -14.29 7.86 -12.91
C GLY A 825 -12.96 7.17 -12.62
N VAL A 826 -12.89 6.52 -11.47
CA VAL A 826 -11.72 5.75 -11.01
C VAL A 826 -12.12 4.32 -10.69
N VAL A 827 -11.30 3.35 -11.09
CA VAL A 827 -11.44 1.94 -10.71
C VAL A 827 -10.58 1.65 -9.48
N LEU A 828 -11.14 0.99 -8.47
CA LEU A 828 -10.45 0.56 -7.26
C LEU A 828 -10.70 -0.94 -7.00
N ASP A 829 -9.66 -1.65 -6.57
CA ASP A 829 -9.67 -3.10 -6.40
C ASP A 829 -9.95 -3.53 -4.95
N ILE A 830 -10.81 -4.51 -4.71
CA ILE A 830 -11.05 -5.09 -3.39
C ILE A 830 -10.36 -6.46 -3.33
N ALA A 831 -9.48 -6.66 -2.35
CA ALA A 831 -8.74 -7.92 -2.20
C ALA A 831 -9.65 -9.05 -1.70
N ASP A 832 -10.54 -8.74 -0.75
CA ASP A 832 -11.47 -9.70 -0.13
C ASP A 832 -12.83 -9.05 0.13
N ILE A 833 -13.92 -9.80 -0.01
CA ILE A 833 -15.29 -9.29 0.20
C ILE A 833 -15.53 -8.78 1.63
N SER A 834 -14.79 -9.30 2.61
CA SER A 834 -14.82 -8.84 4.00
C SER A 834 -14.32 -7.39 4.18
N GLU A 835 -13.56 -6.86 3.21
CA GLU A 835 -13.09 -5.47 3.23
C GLU A 835 -14.14 -4.48 2.70
N LEU A 836 -15.19 -4.96 2.01
CA LEU A 836 -16.18 -4.12 1.34
C LEU A 836 -16.83 -3.07 2.27
N PRO A 837 -17.31 -3.40 3.49
CA PRO A 837 -17.92 -2.40 4.37
C PRO A 837 -16.95 -1.28 4.74
N ALA A 838 -15.72 -1.64 5.13
CA ALA A 838 -14.70 -0.68 5.54
C ALA A 838 -14.25 0.20 4.37
N LYS A 839 -14.15 -0.36 3.16
CA LYS A 839 -13.73 0.35 1.97
C LYS A 839 -14.78 1.36 1.50
N LEU A 840 -16.06 0.96 1.46
CA LEU A 840 -17.18 1.87 1.16
C LEU A 840 -17.25 3.04 2.15
N LEU A 841 -17.10 2.75 3.45
CA LEU A 841 -17.07 3.79 4.49
C LEU A 841 -15.87 4.73 4.37
N ARG A 842 -14.67 4.22 4.04
CA ARG A 842 -13.49 5.08 3.84
C ARG A 842 -13.62 6.01 2.64
N LEU A 843 -14.26 5.54 1.56
CA LEU A 843 -14.51 6.35 0.37
C LEU A 843 -15.53 7.46 0.62
N THR A 844 -16.42 7.25 1.59
CA THR A 844 -17.43 8.24 2.01
C THR A 844 -16.98 9.14 3.15
N ASN A 845 -15.89 8.81 3.86
CA ASN A 845 -15.29 9.60 4.94
C ASN A 845 -14.20 10.61 4.48
N TYR A 846 -14.12 10.89 3.18
CA TYR A 846 -13.01 11.64 2.58
C TYR A 846 -13.04 13.16 2.82
#